data_AF-A0A3L7STI1-F1
#
_entry.id   AF-A0A3L7STI1-F1
#
_cell.length_a   1.000
_cell.length_b   1.000
_cell.length_c   1.000
_cell.angle_alpha   90.00
_cell.angle_beta   90.00
_cell.angle_gamma   90.00
#
_symmetry.space_group_name_H-M   'P 1'
#
loop_
_entity.id
_entity.type
_entity.pdbx_description
1 polymer ?
#
loop_
_entity_poly.entity_id
_entity_poly.type
_entity_poly.pdbx_seq_one_letter_code
_entity_poly.pdbx_strand_id
1 'polypeptide(L)'
;MMRFLMALAALMAGLLQPTWAQDPLLKSAVALYDRVQTHQLENGLRVALVPMPGAATVTTMLIYKVGSADELLDQTGLSHYLEHLMFKGTDKLMPGDIDRATLKNGGANNAFTSEDVTAYHFDFAADRWEKALEIEADRIRNLRIDSKHEFEQEKGAVIEELKRNEDEPWDLEYKAILPLIFTPKGPYGHSVIGEASHVRAAQAKGILAHHARWYHPNNALLVIAGGIDPADALAKAKKHLGKIPAAKLPPRMELPAEKPQLPARKTMPSKFEVARVLIGYPTVARNHPDEPALDLASSILADGKSSRLYQRLVEKEEIASGASATNDTGRYPGWLGVQVELVAGANLARAEKIIDEEIEKLLESPVGQAELDRVRRQLLAQSIYSRDTVHGLAQSVAMSLVLGDGDGIAQAKAYLEGISQVTPAQVQAAAKKYLGLNNRAKVVSIPTGGDGAGGGAGKPSKPGRSNVPKRSLDQGAATAGNPLAGARRVELPSGAVVWLLERRDLPVVNLSARWREARLYEPNNKAGLAQLTGGLLEEGISKGDLKMDGKAFAEELEAMGAQVGISAAGASLRVLTPQSKRSLELVLAALEFPSFPKDAFERNKKMQVSEILESEKQSLLRAREALARIVYGAGHPMGRRSAGTRETVEKLSREDVQDFHAKVFTPGNLVMTLVGDFDSREMEQTLRSLTKDWPAKPAPALPTLSSPIPTGGQTVSEVISMPETVQLQFLLGHQGIRRDDPDYYALLVMDHVLGTGPGFTDRLSSSLRDREGLAYTVSAQISGSADLRPGIFLCYIGTDPANFARVEKRFREEIARIRTEEAKPEEVDDAKSYLIGSLAFKYDGGAALAERLQAVERFNLGLDHLTAFKAEVNKVNPARVKAVAEKHLHPNRLNRVAAGPIDEQGKVLKKVENDK
;
A
#
# COMPACT_ATOMS: atom_id res chain seq x y z
N MET A 1 33.25 -31.24 41.78
CA MET A 1 32.66 -31.90 40.60
C MET A 1 31.46 -31.13 40.03
N MET A 2 30.44 -30.78 40.84
CA MET A 2 29.25 -30.06 40.37
C MET A 2 29.52 -28.63 39.83
N ARG A 3 30.45 -27.87 40.44
CA ARG A 3 30.91 -26.58 39.91
C ARG A 3 31.73 -26.69 38.62
N PHE A 4 32.38 -27.83 38.39
CA PHE A 4 33.17 -28.08 37.18
C PHE A 4 32.27 -28.50 36.02
N LEU A 5 31.20 -29.27 36.30
CA LEU A 5 30.15 -29.62 35.34
C LEU A 5 29.30 -28.40 34.93
N MET A 6 29.00 -27.47 35.84
CA MET A 6 28.33 -26.21 35.49
C MET A 6 29.22 -25.27 34.67
N ALA A 7 30.52 -25.22 34.95
CA ALA A 7 31.47 -24.44 34.15
C ALA A 7 31.66 -25.04 32.73
N LEU A 8 31.64 -26.38 32.61
CA LEU A 8 31.72 -27.06 31.31
C LEU A 8 30.44 -26.89 30.48
N ALA A 9 29.26 -26.88 31.14
CA ALA A 9 27.98 -26.60 30.47
C ALA A 9 27.87 -25.14 30.01
N ALA A 10 28.41 -24.18 30.78
CA ALA A 10 28.50 -22.77 30.36
C ALA A 10 29.54 -22.55 29.23
N LEU A 11 30.65 -23.31 29.21
CA LEU A 11 31.61 -23.27 28.10
C LEU A 11 31.07 -23.95 26.83
N MET A 12 30.31 -25.03 26.94
CA MET A 12 29.69 -25.69 25.77
C MET A 12 28.49 -24.92 25.22
N ALA A 13 27.74 -24.18 26.05
CA ALA A 13 26.67 -23.28 25.59
C ALA A 13 27.20 -22.06 24.81
N GLY A 14 28.46 -21.64 25.06
CA GLY A 14 29.13 -20.59 24.28
C GLY A 14 29.67 -21.04 22.92
N LEU A 15 29.80 -22.35 22.69
CA LEU A 15 30.42 -22.93 21.46
C LEU A 15 29.41 -23.34 20.38
N LEU A 16 28.10 -23.15 20.62
CA LEU A 16 27.03 -23.50 19.68
C LEU A 16 26.07 -22.32 19.42
N GLN A 17 26.53 -21.08 19.54
CA GLN A 17 25.79 -20.00 18.89
C GLN A 17 26.03 -20.13 17.38
N PRO A 18 24.99 -20.34 16.55
CA PRO A 18 25.17 -20.32 15.11
C PRO A 18 25.82 -18.97 14.77
N THR A 19 26.99 -19.01 14.15
CA THR A 19 27.67 -17.79 13.71
C THR A 19 26.82 -17.18 12.60
N TRP A 20 25.96 -16.23 12.95
CA TRP A 20 25.11 -15.50 12.02
C TRP A 20 25.90 -14.82 10.90
N ALA A 21 27.20 -14.59 11.09
CA ALA A 21 28.13 -14.17 10.04
C ALA A 21 28.16 -15.12 8.82
N GLN A 22 27.81 -16.40 8.99
CA GLN A 22 27.70 -17.38 7.91
C GLN A 22 26.27 -17.60 7.44
N ASP A 23 25.29 -16.93 8.04
CA ASP A 23 23.87 -17.08 7.75
C ASP A 23 23.57 -16.69 6.27
N PRO A 24 22.97 -17.60 5.48
CA PRO A 24 22.67 -17.33 4.08
C PRO A 24 21.71 -16.15 3.84
N LEU A 25 20.79 -15.90 4.78
CA LEU A 25 19.85 -14.78 4.72
C LEU A 25 20.58 -13.46 4.94
N LEU A 26 21.46 -13.36 5.94
CA LEU A 26 22.30 -12.16 6.12
C LEU A 26 23.17 -11.91 4.89
N LYS A 27 23.86 -12.94 4.39
CA LYS A 27 24.68 -12.82 3.17
C LYS A 27 23.88 -12.31 1.99
N SER A 28 22.66 -12.83 1.80
CA SER A 28 21.77 -12.38 0.71
C SER A 28 21.31 -10.93 0.89
N ALA A 29 20.99 -10.53 2.12
CA ALA A 29 20.59 -9.17 2.46
C ALA A 29 21.74 -8.17 2.22
N VAL A 30 22.98 -8.55 2.52
CA VAL A 30 24.19 -7.73 2.34
C VAL A 30 24.66 -7.69 0.88
N ALA A 31 24.62 -8.84 0.17
CA ALA A 31 25.16 -9.00 -1.18
C ALA A 31 24.53 -8.07 -2.23
N LEU A 32 23.33 -7.54 -1.95
CA LEU A 32 22.74 -6.50 -2.80
C LEU A 32 23.66 -5.28 -2.93
N TYR A 33 24.21 -4.82 -1.80
CA TYR A 33 25.01 -3.60 -1.78
C TYR A 33 26.34 -3.77 -2.53
N ASP A 34 26.78 -5.01 -2.78
CA ASP A 34 27.97 -5.31 -3.60
C ASP A 34 27.78 -4.91 -5.07
N ARG A 35 26.52 -4.77 -5.53
CA ARG A 35 26.19 -4.34 -6.89
C ARG A 35 26.07 -2.83 -7.04
N VAL A 36 26.08 -2.08 -5.94
CA VAL A 36 25.89 -0.62 -5.96
C VAL A 36 27.21 0.05 -6.29
N GLN A 37 27.25 0.81 -7.39
CA GLN A 37 28.40 1.61 -7.79
C GLN A 37 28.18 3.06 -7.37
N THR A 38 29.06 3.61 -6.52
CA THR A 38 28.97 4.99 -6.07
C THR A 38 29.99 5.88 -6.79
N HIS A 39 29.54 7.07 -7.15
CA HIS A 39 30.35 8.10 -7.80
C HIS A 39 30.06 9.47 -7.17
N GLN A 40 31.00 10.39 -7.31
CA GLN A 40 30.80 11.79 -7.00
C GLN A 40 31.13 12.63 -8.23
N LEU A 41 30.23 13.51 -8.61
CA LEU A 41 30.46 14.49 -9.68
C LEU A 41 31.25 15.68 -9.13
N GLU A 42 31.88 16.46 -10.02
CA GLU A 42 32.70 17.64 -9.63
C GLU A 42 31.90 18.69 -8.84
N ASN A 43 30.60 18.79 -9.08
CA ASN A 43 29.69 19.68 -8.35
C ASN A 43 29.19 19.10 -7.01
N GLY A 44 29.75 17.99 -6.55
CA GLY A 44 29.44 17.36 -5.27
C GLY A 44 28.24 16.42 -5.29
N LEU A 45 27.48 16.30 -6.39
CA LEU A 45 26.38 15.33 -6.50
C LEU A 45 26.90 13.91 -6.34
N ARG A 46 26.34 13.18 -5.36
CA ARG A 46 26.56 11.74 -5.23
C ARG A 46 25.64 11.00 -6.19
N VAL A 47 26.17 10.00 -6.88
CA VAL A 47 25.42 9.15 -7.81
C VAL A 47 25.62 7.69 -7.40
N ALA A 48 24.53 6.96 -7.21
CA ALA A 48 24.53 5.51 -6.97
C ALA A 48 23.87 4.80 -8.16
N LEU A 49 24.60 3.90 -8.80
CA LEU A 49 24.12 3.11 -9.93
C LEU A 49 23.89 1.66 -9.48
N VAL A 50 22.75 1.08 -9.84
CA VAL A 50 22.36 -0.28 -9.44
C VAL A 50 21.91 -1.06 -10.68
N PRO A 51 22.87 -1.61 -11.46
CA PRO A 51 22.55 -2.29 -12.72
C PRO A 51 21.80 -3.61 -12.48
N MET A 52 20.67 -3.78 -13.18
CA MET A 52 19.87 -5.00 -13.28
C MET A 52 19.73 -5.39 -14.76
N PRO A 53 20.69 -6.15 -15.31
CA PRO A 53 20.65 -6.58 -16.70
C PRO A 53 19.33 -7.29 -17.03
N GLY A 54 18.68 -6.88 -18.12
CA GLY A 54 17.41 -7.46 -18.58
C GLY A 54 16.15 -6.91 -17.92
N ALA A 55 16.25 -6.04 -16.91
CA ALA A 55 15.08 -5.35 -16.38
C ALA A 55 14.46 -4.41 -17.44
N ALA A 56 13.14 -4.46 -17.61
CA ALA A 56 12.43 -3.66 -18.60
C ALA A 56 12.21 -2.19 -18.15
N THR A 57 12.53 -1.88 -16.90
CA THR A 57 12.32 -0.58 -16.27
C THR A 57 13.62 -0.03 -15.67
N VAL A 58 13.66 1.28 -15.51
CA VAL A 58 14.70 2.01 -14.78
C VAL A 58 14.03 3.00 -13.84
N THR A 59 14.42 2.97 -12.58
CA THR A 59 14.02 3.97 -11.58
C THR A 59 15.16 4.96 -11.37
N THR A 60 14.87 6.24 -11.53
CA THR A 60 15.74 7.34 -11.11
C THR A 60 15.12 8.00 -9.89
N MET A 61 15.91 8.23 -8.84
CA MET A 61 15.45 8.91 -7.62
C MET A 61 16.48 9.97 -7.24
N LEU A 62 16.09 11.24 -7.32
CA LEU A 62 16.91 12.37 -6.85
C LEU A 62 16.39 12.82 -5.49
N ILE A 63 17.25 12.72 -4.49
CA ILE A 63 16.88 12.92 -3.09
C ILE A 63 17.73 14.04 -2.54
N TYR A 64 17.07 15.10 -2.10
CA TYR A 64 17.71 16.19 -1.40
C TYR A 64 17.75 15.87 0.08
N LYS A 65 18.89 16.11 0.73
CA LYS A 65 19.04 16.03 2.18
C LYS A 65 18.39 17.26 2.83
N VAL A 66 17.09 17.46 2.62
CA VAL A 66 16.30 18.54 3.21
C VAL A 66 14.89 18.02 3.47
N GLY A 67 14.35 18.25 4.65
CA GLY A 67 12.98 17.89 5.00
C GLY A 67 12.33 18.93 5.90
N SER A 68 11.30 18.55 6.68
CA SER A 68 10.67 19.48 7.62
C SER A 68 11.60 19.94 8.75
N ALA A 69 12.62 19.14 9.09
CA ALA A 69 13.62 19.46 10.10
C ALA A 69 14.57 20.62 9.73
N ASP A 70 14.54 21.04 8.48
CA ASP A 70 15.38 22.12 7.94
C ASP A 70 14.57 23.42 7.71
N GLU A 71 13.32 23.45 8.18
CA GLU A 71 12.42 24.60 8.11
C GLU A 71 12.68 25.60 9.24
N LEU A 72 12.23 26.84 9.05
CA LEU A 72 12.15 27.80 10.14
C LEU A 72 10.91 27.47 10.98
N LEU A 73 11.04 27.48 12.31
CA LEU A 73 9.97 27.06 13.22
C LEU A 73 8.72 27.96 13.17
N ASP A 74 8.85 29.19 12.66
CA ASP A 74 7.75 30.12 12.40
C ASP A 74 7.16 29.98 10.99
N GLN A 75 7.67 29.04 10.18
CA GLN A 75 7.28 28.77 8.80
C GLN A 75 7.38 27.26 8.51
N THR A 76 6.56 26.47 9.20
CA THR A 76 6.53 25.00 9.03
C THR A 76 5.69 24.58 7.82
N GLY A 77 6.01 23.42 7.24
CA GLY A 77 5.35 22.84 6.06
C GLY A 77 5.90 23.33 4.72
N LEU A 78 6.97 24.14 4.71
CA LEU A 78 7.57 24.68 3.47
C LEU A 78 8.22 23.60 2.59
N SER A 79 8.84 22.58 3.16
CA SER A 79 9.47 21.49 2.41
C SER A 79 8.44 20.67 1.66
N HIS A 80 7.36 20.25 2.34
CA HIS A 80 6.23 19.56 1.72
C HIS A 80 5.52 20.47 0.71
N TYR A 81 5.33 21.75 1.03
CA TYR A 81 4.66 22.65 0.09
C TYR A 81 5.52 22.94 -1.17
N LEU A 82 6.84 23.06 -1.02
CA LEU A 82 7.78 23.15 -2.14
C LEU A 82 7.76 21.87 -2.99
N GLU A 83 7.60 20.70 -2.38
CA GLU A 83 7.47 19.43 -3.11
C GLU A 83 6.36 19.49 -4.17
N HIS A 84 5.17 19.98 -3.79
CA HIS A 84 4.06 20.14 -4.73
C HIS A 84 4.37 21.19 -5.79
N LEU A 85 4.99 22.31 -5.38
CA LEU A 85 5.33 23.41 -6.29
C LEU A 85 6.42 23.02 -7.31
N MET A 86 7.27 22.04 -7.00
CA MET A 86 8.26 21.49 -7.92
C MET A 86 7.65 20.77 -9.14
N PHE A 87 6.34 20.46 -9.12
CA PHE A 87 5.60 19.96 -10.28
C PHE A 87 4.92 21.06 -11.12
N LYS A 88 4.87 22.30 -10.61
CA LYS A 88 4.20 23.43 -11.29
C LYS A 88 5.08 24.11 -12.33
N GLY A 89 6.32 23.64 -12.46
CA GLY A 89 7.09 23.81 -13.68
C GLY A 89 8.27 24.76 -13.59
N THR A 90 8.79 25.05 -14.76
CA THR A 90 9.97 25.84 -15.03
C THR A 90 9.66 26.79 -16.19
N ASP A 91 10.66 27.52 -16.69
CA ASP A 91 10.49 28.28 -17.93
C ASP A 91 10.24 27.39 -19.17
N LYS A 92 10.59 26.09 -19.11
CA LYS A 92 10.43 25.14 -20.23
C LYS A 92 9.27 24.16 -20.04
N LEU A 93 8.92 23.86 -18.79
CA LEU A 93 7.90 22.89 -18.43
C LEU A 93 6.77 23.66 -17.75
N MET A 94 5.61 23.74 -18.36
CA MET A 94 4.42 24.36 -17.76
C MET A 94 3.76 23.39 -16.76
N PRO A 95 2.83 23.86 -15.90
CA PRO A 95 2.05 22.98 -15.05
C PRO A 95 1.46 21.77 -15.82
N GLY A 96 1.71 20.58 -15.28
CA GLY A 96 1.30 19.30 -15.87
C GLY A 96 2.16 18.81 -17.05
N ASP A 97 3.20 19.53 -17.49
CA ASP A 97 4.15 19.03 -18.50
C ASP A 97 5.04 17.91 -17.98
N ILE A 98 5.43 17.95 -16.70
CA ILE A 98 6.21 16.85 -16.09
C ILE A 98 5.39 15.58 -16.12
N ASP A 99 4.12 15.65 -15.74
CA ASP A 99 3.21 14.52 -15.87
C ASP A 99 3.10 14.12 -17.32
N ARG A 100 2.73 15.03 -18.23
CA ARG A 100 2.71 14.73 -19.68
C ARG A 100 3.95 13.99 -20.07
N ALA A 101 5.16 14.51 -19.85
CA ALA A 101 6.43 13.91 -20.22
C ALA A 101 6.70 12.55 -19.56
N THR A 102 6.33 12.38 -18.31
CA THR A 102 6.56 11.11 -17.60
C THR A 102 5.70 10.02 -18.15
N LEU A 103 4.51 10.40 -18.47
CA LEU A 103 3.53 9.47 -18.90
C LEU A 103 3.53 9.24 -20.35
N LYS A 104 4.00 10.33 -20.97
CA LYS A 104 4.82 10.22 -22.07
C LYS A 104 5.72 8.97 -21.89
N ASN A 105 6.71 8.96 -21.04
CA ASN A 105 7.68 7.85 -21.09
C ASN A 105 7.20 6.51 -20.51
N GLY A 106 5.87 6.30 -20.42
CA GLY A 106 5.19 5.09 -19.98
C GLY A 106 5.24 4.90 -18.48
N GLY A 107 5.86 5.84 -17.76
CA GLY A 107 6.52 5.58 -16.49
C GLY A 107 5.68 5.41 -15.22
N ALA A 108 6.31 5.66 -14.07
CA ALA A 108 5.75 6.23 -12.85
C ALA A 108 6.48 7.57 -12.50
N ASN A 109 5.84 8.56 -11.87
CA ASN A 109 6.56 9.62 -11.13
C ASN A 109 5.80 9.85 -9.84
N ASN A 110 6.54 10.25 -8.82
CA ASN A 110 5.98 10.79 -7.59
C ASN A 110 7.09 11.51 -6.81
N ALA A 111 6.70 12.10 -5.68
CA ALA A 111 7.60 12.64 -4.69
C ALA A 111 7.17 12.25 -3.28
N PHE A 112 8.06 12.45 -2.32
CA PHE A 112 7.69 12.44 -0.91
C PHE A 112 8.66 13.31 -0.11
N THR A 113 8.18 13.83 1.01
CA THR A 113 8.95 14.58 2.00
C THR A 113 8.84 13.87 3.34
N SER A 114 9.96 13.75 4.03
CA SER A 114 10.04 13.37 5.44
C SER A 114 10.65 14.50 6.25
N GLU A 115 10.97 14.21 7.50
CA GLU A 115 11.66 15.13 8.39
C GLU A 115 13.05 15.50 7.84
N ASP A 116 13.78 14.56 7.23
CA ASP A 116 15.17 14.77 6.82
C ASP A 116 15.41 14.91 5.32
N VAL A 117 14.49 14.42 4.47
CA VAL A 117 14.69 14.33 3.02
C VAL A 117 13.43 14.67 2.22
N THR A 118 13.64 15.17 1.00
CA THR A 118 12.61 15.30 -0.03
C THR A 118 13.12 14.58 -1.27
N ALA A 119 12.38 13.59 -1.74
CA ALA A 119 12.75 12.74 -2.86
C ALA A 119 11.78 12.93 -4.03
N TYR A 120 12.33 12.99 -5.24
CA TYR A 120 11.57 12.94 -6.48
C TYR A 120 12.04 11.75 -7.28
N HIS A 121 11.12 10.96 -7.80
CA HIS A 121 11.47 9.80 -8.58
C HIS A 121 10.65 9.67 -9.85
N PHE A 122 11.27 8.99 -10.80
CA PHE A 122 10.68 8.55 -12.04
C PHE A 122 10.99 7.07 -12.22
N ASP A 123 9.97 6.30 -12.53
CA ASP A 123 10.13 4.96 -13.07
C ASP A 123 9.87 5.04 -14.57
N PHE A 124 10.75 4.55 -15.43
CA PHE A 124 10.58 4.61 -16.88
C PHE A 124 10.87 3.26 -17.53
N ALA A 125 10.41 3.07 -18.77
CA ALA A 125 10.95 2.02 -19.61
C ALA A 125 12.48 2.20 -19.76
N ALA A 126 13.22 1.10 -19.78
CA ALA A 126 14.68 1.11 -19.74
C ALA A 126 15.37 1.82 -20.93
N ASP A 127 14.64 2.07 -22.01
CA ASP A 127 15.11 2.79 -23.20
C ASP A 127 14.74 4.29 -23.21
N ARG A 128 13.95 4.77 -22.23
CA ARG A 128 13.40 6.13 -22.21
C ARG A 128 13.71 6.95 -20.95
N TRP A 129 14.51 6.40 -20.03
CA TRP A 129 14.69 7.00 -18.70
C TRP A 129 15.52 8.28 -18.65
N GLU A 130 16.33 8.60 -19.68
CA GLU A 130 17.13 9.84 -19.71
C GLU A 130 16.26 11.10 -19.54
N LYS A 131 14.97 11.02 -19.92
CA LYS A 131 14.01 12.10 -19.71
C LYS A 131 13.91 12.55 -18.25
N ALA A 132 14.06 11.64 -17.29
CA ALA A 132 14.06 11.98 -15.86
C ALA A 132 15.16 13.00 -15.54
N LEU A 133 16.37 12.77 -16.06
CA LEU A 133 17.52 13.63 -15.80
C LEU A 133 17.36 15.00 -16.44
N GLU A 134 16.75 15.07 -17.63
CA GLU A 134 16.40 16.35 -18.27
C GLU A 134 15.43 17.17 -17.41
N ILE A 135 14.39 16.52 -16.86
CA ILE A 135 13.40 17.15 -16.01
C ILE A 135 14.04 17.65 -14.71
N GLU A 136 14.81 16.80 -14.02
CA GLU A 136 15.47 17.17 -12.76
C GLU A 136 16.51 18.28 -12.96
N ALA A 137 17.31 18.23 -14.04
CA ALA A 137 18.32 19.24 -14.33
C ALA A 137 17.74 20.63 -14.62
N ASP A 138 16.49 20.69 -15.09
CA ASP A 138 15.76 21.93 -15.30
C ASP A 138 15.08 22.40 -14.01
N ARG A 139 14.43 21.50 -13.26
CA ARG A 139 13.77 21.81 -11.97
C ARG A 139 14.73 22.39 -10.94
N ILE A 140 15.95 21.86 -10.82
CA ILE A 140 16.97 22.38 -9.89
C ILE A 140 17.32 23.84 -10.17
N ARG A 141 17.37 24.24 -11.44
CA ARG A 141 17.93 25.55 -11.84
C ARG A 141 16.87 26.60 -12.14
N ASN A 142 15.80 26.17 -12.79
CA ASN A 142 14.86 27.05 -13.47
C ASN A 142 13.46 26.92 -12.88
N LEU A 143 13.33 26.48 -11.63
CA LEU A 143 12.05 26.43 -10.93
C LEU A 143 11.37 27.79 -10.99
N ARG A 144 10.16 27.80 -11.55
CA ARG A 144 9.32 28.99 -11.62
C ARG A 144 8.07 28.76 -10.79
N ILE A 145 7.78 29.72 -9.90
CA ILE A 145 6.56 29.71 -9.10
C ILE A 145 5.73 30.93 -9.51
N ASP A 146 4.61 30.70 -10.20
CA ASP A 146 3.61 31.75 -10.41
C ASP A 146 2.95 32.06 -9.06
N SER A 147 3.36 33.17 -8.46
CA SER A 147 2.89 33.59 -7.15
C SER A 147 1.40 33.96 -7.12
N LYS A 148 0.75 34.19 -8.26
CA LYS A 148 -0.65 34.63 -8.32
C LYS A 148 -1.63 33.47 -8.48
N HIS A 149 -1.29 32.48 -9.30
CA HIS A 149 -2.21 31.39 -9.63
C HIS A 149 -1.74 30.07 -9.02
N GLU A 150 -0.66 29.48 -9.53
CA GLU A 150 -0.19 28.16 -9.12
C GLU A 150 0.13 28.08 -7.62
N PHE A 151 0.79 29.12 -7.08
CA PHE A 151 1.07 29.20 -5.65
C PHE A 151 -0.21 29.24 -4.82
N GLU A 152 -1.15 30.15 -5.09
CA GLU A 152 -2.37 30.25 -4.28
C GLU A 152 -3.30 29.03 -4.45
N GLN A 153 -3.33 28.44 -5.64
CA GLN A 153 -4.06 27.19 -5.88
C GLN A 153 -3.47 26.05 -5.04
N GLU A 154 -2.15 25.90 -5.05
CA GLU A 154 -1.47 24.83 -4.31
C GLU A 154 -1.55 25.06 -2.80
N LYS A 155 -1.55 26.32 -2.34
CA LYS A 155 -1.85 26.65 -0.93
C LYS A 155 -3.19 26.07 -0.50
N GLY A 156 -4.22 26.26 -1.34
CA GLY A 156 -5.55 25.71 -1.10
C GLY A 156 -5.51 24.18 -1.03
N ALA A 157 -4.82 23.53 -1.97
CA ALA A 157 -4.68 22.08 -2.00
C ALA A 157 -4.00 21.52 -0.74
N VAL A 158 -2.90 22.10 -0.30
CA VAL A 158 -2.18 21.69 0.94
C VAL A 158 -3.04 21.90 2.19
N ILE A 159 -3.82 22.99 2.25
CA ILE A 159 -4.76 23.23 3.36
C ILE A 159 -5.88 22.18 3.39
N GLU A 160 -6.42 21.81 2.24
CA GLU A 160 -7.44 20.75 2.16
C GLU A 160 -6.85 19.36 2.46
N GLU A 161 -5.61 19.10 2.06
CA GLU A 161 -4.88 17.90 2.45
C GLU A 161 -4.68 17.83 3.97
N LEU A 162 -4.30 18.94 4.61
CA LEU A 162 -4.17 19.01 6.06
C LEU A 162 -5.49 18.67 6.76
N LYS A 163 -6.61 19.25 6.30
CA LYS A 163 -7.94 18.93 6.85
C LYS A 163 -8.33 17.47 6.63
N ARG A 164 -8.09 16.94 5.44
CA ARG A 164 -8.38 15.54 5.09
C ARG A 164 -7.57 14.59 5.97
N ASN A 165 -6.28 14.85 6.18
CA ASN A 165 -5.42 14.02 7.01
C ASN A 165 -5.90 14.00 8.46
N GLU A 166 -6.44 15.11 8.98
CA GLU A 166 -7.01 15.15 10.33
C GLU A 166 -8.27 14.29 10.48
N ASP A 167 -8.89 13.83 9.40
CA ASP A 167 -10.00 12.88 9.41
C ASP A 167 -9.53 11.41 9.28
N GLU A 168 -8.23 11.19 9.06
CA GLU A 168 -7.62 9.85 9.07
C GLU A 168 -7.18 9.47 10.50
N PRO A 169 -7.15 8.17 10.84
CA PRO A 169 -6.62 7.70 12.11
C PRO A 169 -5.18 8.17 12.35
N TRP A 170 -4.87 8.50 13.62
CA TRP A 170 -3.53 8.84 14.13
C TRP A 170 -2.96 10.22 13.79
N ASP A 171 -3.44 10.93 12.77
CA ASP A 171 -2.85 12.22 12.35
C ASP A 171 -2.82 13.25 13.49
N LEU A 172 -3.95 13.42 14.18
CA LEU A 172 -4.08 14.33 15.31
C LEU A 172 -3.24 13.88 16.52
N GLU A 173 -3.16 12.57 16.77
CA GLU A 173 -2.34 12.00 17.83
C GLU A 173 -0.83 12.22 17.56
N TYR A 174 -0.37 12.06 16.33
CA TYR A 174 1.01 12.36 15.93
C TYR A 174 1.34 13.85 16.10
N LYS A 175 0.52 14.76 15.53
CA LYS A 175 0.69 16.20 15.72
C LYS A 175 0.75 16.59 17.20
N ALA A 176 -0.03 15.91 18.04
CA ALA A 176 -0.05 16.15 19.48
C ALA A 176 1.18 15.60 20.22
N ILE A 177 1.80 14.50 19.77
CA ILE A 177 2.92 13.87 20.49
C ILE A 177 4.29 14.47 20.14
N LEU A 178 4.51 14.86 18.88
CA LEU A 178 5.80 15.38 18.38
C LEU A 178 6.42 16.48 19.28
N PRO A 179 5.71 17.57 19.64
CA PRO A 179 6.27 18.60 20.51
C PRO A 179 6.53 18.10 21.95
N LEU A 180 5.88 17.03 22.40
CA LEU A 180 6.11 16.44 23.72
C LEU A 180 7.39 15.62 23.76
N ILE A 181 7.79 14.99 22.64
CA ILE A 181 9.01 14.16 22.56
C ILE A 181 10.23 14.91 22.02
N PHE A 182 10.05 15.94 21.20
CA PHE A 182 11.15 16.66 20.55
C PHE A 182 11.27 18.13 20.97
N THR A 183 10.36 18.62 21.83
CA THR A 183 10.14 20.05 22.14
C THR A 183 9.65 20.85 20.91
N PRO A 184 8.83 21.91 21.11
CA PRO A 184 8.40 22.77 19.99
C PRO A 184 9.54 23.52 19.27
N LYS A 185 10.73 23.57 19.88
CA LYS A 185 11.92 24.22 19.31
C LYS A 185 12.88 23.23 18.65
N GLY A 186 12.56 21.94 18.67
CA GLY A 186 13.39 20.90 18.10
C GLY A 186 13.13 20.70 16.61
N PRO A 187 14.10 20.15 15.85
CA PRO A 187 13.96 19.90 14.41
C PRO A 187 12.81 18.93 14.07
N TYR A 188 12.47 18.00 14.95
CA TYR A 188 11.35 17.06 14.76
C TYR A 188 10.09 17.46 15.56
N GLY A 189 10.03 18.69 16.07
CA GLY A 189 8.95 19.18 16.94
C GLY A 189 7.60 19.43 16.26
N HIS A 190 7.54 19.38 14.93
CA HIS A 190 6.36 19.66 14.12
C HIS A 190 6.17 18.62 13.01
N SER A 191 4.92 18.47 12.57
CA SER A 191 4.59 17.53 11.49
C SER A 191 5.13 18.01 10.13
N VAL A 192 5.41 17.08 9.22
CA VAL A 192 5.92 17.36 7.87
C VAL A 192 5.00 18.30 7.07
N ILE A 193 3.69 18.15 7.20
CA ILE A 193 2.71 19.02 6.52
C ILE A 193 2.66 20.45 7.10
N GLY A 194 3.23 20.64 8.29
CA GLY A 194 3.31 21.92 8.98
C GLY A 194 2.03 22.34 9.70
N GLU A 195 2.05 23.57 10.21
CA GLU A 195 0.91 24.20 10.88
C GLU A 195 0.03 24.92 9.86
N ALA A 196 -1.30 24.78 9.99
CA ALA A 196 -2.23 25.41 9.05
C ALA A 196 -2.11 26.94 9.01
N SER A 197 -1.73 27.58 10.12
CA SER A 197 -1.46 29.02 10.18
C SER A 197 -0.22 29.40 9.37
N HIS A 198 0.85 28.60 9.43
CA HIS A 198 2.08 28.83 8.68
C HIS A 198 1.87 28.64 7.18
N VAL A 199 1.18 27.57 6.76
CA VAL A 199 0.84 27.34 5.34
C VAL A 199 -0.02 28.47 4.77
N ARG A 200 -1.01 28.97 5.54
CA ARG A 200 -1.82 30.13 5.13
C ARG A 200 -1.00 31.41 4.97
N ALA A 201 -0.07 31.64 5.89
CA ALA A 201 0.80 32.81 5.91
C ALA A 201 1.97 32.71 4.92
N ALA A 202 2.23 31.53 4.36
CA ALA A 202 3.34 31.31 3.44
C ALA A 202 3.27 32.24 2.22
N GLN A 203 4.44 32.69 1.79
CA GLN A 203 4.62 33.54 0.62
C GLN A 203 5.52 32.83 -0.41
N ALA A 204 5.25 32.99 -1.70
CA ALA A 204 6.05 32.40 -2.77
C ALA A 204 7.54 32.72 -2.65
N LYS A 205 7.89 33.94 -2.20
CA LYS A 205 9.28 34.34 -1.92
C LYS A 205 9.94 33.48 -0.84
N GLY A 206 9.21 33.08 0.19
CA GLY A 206 9.69 32.20 1.27
C GLY A 206 10.01 30.81 0.75
N ILE A 207 9.12 30.24 -0.08
CA ILE A 207 9.34 28.95 -0.75
C ILE A 207 10.56 29.00 -1.68
N LEU A 208 10.68 30.03 -2.52
CA LEU A 208 11.84 30.19 -3.40
C LEU A 208 13.15 30.36 -2.60
N ALA A 209 13.10 31.06 -1.46
CA ALA A 209 14.25 31.17 -0.56
C ALA A 209 14.59 29.84 0.13
N HIS A 210 13.61 28.98 0.40
CA HIS A 210 13.84 27.62 0.91
C HIS A 210 14.48 26.73 -0.16
N HIS A 211 13.97 26.77 -1.39
CA HIS A 211 14.57 26.10 -2.55
C HIS A 211 16.02 26.51 -2.75
N ALA A 212 16.28 27.83 -2.84
CA ALA A 212 17.62 28.38 -3.04
C ALA A 212 18.61 28.07 -1.91
N ARG A 213 18.14 27.72 -0.70
CA ARG A 213 19.00 27.32 0.42
C ARG A 213 19.47 25.87 0.29
N TRP A 214 18.61 24.97 -0.16
CA TRP A 214 18.80 23.53 0.07
C TRP A 214 18.86 22.67 -1.20
N TYR A 215 18.30 23.12 -2.32
CA TYR A 215 18.12 22.29 -3.52
C TYR A 215 19.31 22.42 -4.47
N HIS A 216 20.45 21.86 -4.05
CA HIS A 216 21.72 21.93 -4.79
C HIS A 216 22.34 20.54 -5.00
N PRO A 217 23.16 20.34 -6.05
CA PRO A 217 23.79 19.05 -6.34
C PRO A 217 24.58 18.48 -5.16
N ASN A 218 25.35 19.32 -4.46
CA ASN A 218 26.15 18.92 -3.29
C ASN A 218 25.33 18.66 -2.00
N ASN A 219 24.00 18.82 -2.04
CA ASN A 219 23.07 18.43 -0.98
C ASN A 219 22.14 17.28 -1.42
N ALA A 220 22.49 16.56 -2.48
CA ALA A 220 21.63 15.53 -3.06
C ALA A 220 22.34 14.20 -3.34
N LEU A 221 21.54 13.14 -3.46
CA LEU A 221 21.91 11.82 -3.94
C LEU A 221 21.00 11.47 -5.12
N LEU A 222 21.61 11.09 -6.25
CA LEU A 222 20.91 10.49 -7.38
C LEU A 222 21.09 8.97 -7.36
N VAL A 223 20.01 8.21 -7.29
CA VAL A 223 20.01 6.76 -7.49
C VAL A 223 19.46 6.44 -8.88
N ILE A 224 20.13 5.57 -9.64
CA ILE A 224 19.65 5.04 -10.92
C ILE A 224 19.74 3.51 -10.85
N ALA A 225 18.59 2.83 -10.84
CA ALA A 225 18.50 1.38 -10.73
C ALA A 225 17.69 0.78 -11.89
N GLY A 226 18.01 -0.44 -12.32
CA GLY A 226 17.25 -1.16 -13.34
C GLY A 226 18.06 -1.54 -14.57
N GLY A 227 17.42 -1.62 -15.73
CA GLY A 227 18.00 -2.05 -17.01
C GLY A 227 18.97 -1.03 -17.62
N ILE A 228 20.05 -0.70 -16.92
CA ILE A 228 21.04 0.31 -17.32
C ILE A 228 22.40 -0.32 -17.69
N ASP A 229 23.09 0.34 -18.62
CA ASP A 229 24.54 0.27 -18.70
C ASP A 229 25.16 1.32 -17.75
N PRO A 230 26.00 0.94 -16.78
CA PRO A 230 26.54 1.88 -15.80
C PRO A 230 27.36 3.03 -16.39
N ALA A 231 28.14 2.78 -17.44
CA ALA A 231 29.00 3.79 -18.04
C ALA A 231 28.17 4.85 -18.78
N ASP A 232 27.19 4.42 -19.58
CA ASP A 232 26.21 5.29 -20.23
C ASP A 232 25.37 6.06 -19.20
N ALA A 233 24.91 5.40 -18.13
CA ALA A 233 24.13 6.05 -17.08
C ALA A 233 24.91 7.16 -16.37
N LEU A 234 26.18 6.91 -16.03
CA LEU A 234 27.07 7.92 -15.45
C LEU A 234 27.33 9.07 -16.42
N ALA A 235 27.52 8.78 -17.72
CA ALA A 235 27.73 9.80 -18.73
C ALA A 235 26.50 10.70 -18.88
N LYS A 236 25.28 10.13 -18.89
CA LYS A 236 24.01 10.88 -18.89
C LYS A 236 23.85 11.73 -17.63
N ALA A 237 24.16 11.20 -16.46
CA ALA A 237 24.14 11.96 -15.21
C ALA A 237 25.10 13.17 -15.26
N LYS A 238 26.35 12.96 -15.72
CA LYS A 238 27.34 14.03 -15.92
C LYS A 238 26.86 15.09 -16.92
N LYS A 239 26.31 14.65 -18.06
CA LYS A 239 25.80 15.53 -19.13
C LYS A 239 24.71 16.47 -18.62
N HIS A 240 23.74 15.95 -17.88
CA HIS A 240 22.55 16.72 -17.46
C HIS A 240 22.75 17.48 -16.16
N LEU A 241 23.32 16.85 -15.14
CA LEU A 241 23.42 17.39 -13.79
C LEU A 241 24.80 17.93 -13.43
N GLY A 242 25.87 17.46 -14.09
CA GLY A 242 27.26 17.82 -13.74
C GLY A 242 27.62 19.29 -13.95
N LYS A 243 26.88 20.01 -14.82
CA LYS A 243 27.10 21.46 -15.08
C LYS A 243 26.38 22.38 -14.10
N ILE A 244 25.55 21.83 -13.20
CA ILE A 244 24.84 22.63 -12.19
C ILE A 244 25.85 22.95 -11.08
N PRO A 245 26.06 24.23 -10.73
CA PRO A 245 27.05 24.58 -9.71
C PRO A 245 26.65 24.05 -8.33
N ALA A 246 27.65 23.68 -7.53
CA ALA A 246 27.47 23.49 -6.10
C ALA A 246 27.12 24.82 -5.42
N ALA A 247 26.51 24.76 -4.24
CA ALA A 247 26.28 25.95 -3.42
C ALA A 247 26.86 25.82 -2.02
N LYS A 248 27.03 26.96 -1.35
CA LYS A 248 27.35 27.00 0.07
C LYS A 248 26.08 26.72 0.87
N LEU A 249 26.00 25.55 1.49
CA LEU A 249 24.86 25.17 2.32
C LEU A 249 24.90 25.93 3.67
N PRO A 250 23.74 26.39 4.18
CA PRO A 250 23.67 26.99 5.50
C PRO A 250 23.90 25.93 6.59
N PRO A 251 24.30 26.34 7.81
CA PRO A 251 24.30 25.42 8.94
C PRO A 251 22.88 24.92 9.22
N ARG A 252 22.76 23.66 9.63
CA ARG A 252 21.49 23.08 10.08
C ARG A 252 21.18 23.49 11.51
N MET A 253 19.92 23.30 11.92
CA MET A 253 19.46 23.58 13.28
C MET A 253 20.24 22.75 14.30
N GLU A 254 20.71 23.38 15.37
CA GLU A 254 21.26 22.66 16.52
C GLU A 254 20.13 22.14 17.40
N LEU A 255 20.37 20.99 18.05
CA LEU A 255 19.41 20.49 19.02
C LEU A 255 19.24 21.51 20.16
N PRO A 256 17.99 21.80 20.58
CA PRO A 256 17.76 22.73 21.68
C PRO A 256 18.41 22.23 22.96
N ALA A 257 18.94 23.15 23.77
CA ALA A 257 19.44 22.83 25.11
C ALA A 257 18.32 22.39 26.06
N GLU A 258 17.10 22.85 25.80
CA GLU A 258 15.88 22.44 26.50
C GLU A 258 15.57 20.97 26.17
N LYS A 259 15.42 20.15 27.22
CA LYS A 259 15.02 18.75 27.07
C LYS A 259 13.49 18.60 27.19
N PRO A 260 12.90 17.60 26.54
CA PRO A 260 11.50 17.23 26.76
C PRO A 260 11.18 16.99 28.24
N GLN A 261 10.03 17.47 28.71
CA GLN A 261 9.56 17.24 30.08
C GLN A 261 8.80 15.91 30.15
N LEU A 262 9.50 14.84 30.51
CA LEU A 262 8.95 13.47 30.57
C LEU A 262 8.87 12.96 32.03
N PRO A 263 7.87 12.11 32.37
CA PRO A 263 6.82 11.63 31.49
C PRO A 263 5.76 12.71 31.19
N ALA A 264 5.24 12.71 29.96
CA ALA A 264 4.18 13.63 29.53
C ALA A 264 2.89 12.85 29.19
N ARG A 265 1.73 13.44 29.48
CA ARG A 265 0.43 12.90 29.07
C ARG A 265 -0.44 14.01 28.47
N LYS A 266 -1.07 13.73 27.33
CA LYS A 266 -2.13 14.54 26.74
C LYS A 266 -3.33 13.66 26.42
N THR A 267 -4.50 14.05 26.93
CA THR A 267 -5.78 13.45 26.57
C THR A 267 -6.50 14.38 25.62
N MET A 268 -7.12 13.85 24.56
CA MET A 268 -7.84 14.64 23.57
C MET A 268 -9.12 13.93 23.11
N PRO A 269 -10.11 14.65 22.57
CA PRO A 269 -11.26 14.02 21.94
C PRO A 269 -10.84 13.22 20.70
N SER A 270 -11.41 12.03 20.52
CA SER A 270 -11.29 11.21 19.31
C SER A 270 -12.36 11.65 18.30
N LYS A 271 -12.00 11.74 17.02
CA LYS A 271 -12.95 11.84 15.91
C LYS A 271 -13.64 10.51 15.58
N PHE A 272 -13.25 9.45 16.26
CA PHE A 272 -13.71 8.09 16.04
C PHE A 272 -14.40 7.54 17.29
N GLU A 273 -15.19 6.48 17.12
CA GLU A 273 -15.91 5.83 18.23
C GLU A 273 -15.03 4.91 19.08
N VAL A 274 -13.74 4.81 18.75
CA VAL A 274 -12.72 4.07 19.50
C VAL A 274 -11.77 5.01 20.22
N ALA A 275 -11.26 4.55 21.35
CA ALA A 275 -10.12 5.17 22.00
C ALA A 275 -8.82 4.70 21.35
N ARG A 276 -7.82 5.58 21.28
CA ARG A 276 -6.46 5.23 20.83
C ARG A 276 -5.41 5.69 21.81
N VAL A 277 -4.34 4.90 21.89
CA VAL A 277 -3.18 5.18 22.73
C VAL A 277 -1.96 5.24 21.84
N LEU A 278 -1.30 6.41 21.81
CA LEU A 278 0.01 6.62 21.19
C LEU A 278 1.04 6.93 22.27
N ILE A 279 2.08 6.10 22.37
CA ILE A 279 3.20 6.30 23.28
C ILE A 279 4.45 6.56 22.45
N GLY A 280 5.24 7.55 22.85
CA GLY A 280 6.50 7.88 22.20
C GLY A 280 7.65 7.93 23.20
N TYR A 281 8.75 7.27 22.86
CA TYR A 281 10.00 7.26 23.60
C TYR A 281 11.10 7.94 22.78
N PRO A 282 11.75 9.01 23.25
CA PRO A 282 12.93 9.54 22.54
C PRO A 282 14.05 8.49 22.49
N THR A 283 14.64 8.28 21.32
CA THR A 283 15.67 7.26 21.08
C THR A 283 16.96 7.86 20.52
N VAL A 284 17.43 7.36 19.38
CA VAL A 284 18.78 7.56 18.85
C VAL A 284 18.71 8.04 17.41
N ALA A 285 19.81 8.61 16.94
CA ALA A 285 19.95 8.98 15.53
C ALA A 285 20.27 7.73 14.69
N ARG A 286 20.11 7.85 13.38
CA ARG A 286 20.48 6.83 12.39
C ARG A 286 21.95 6.41 12.56
N ASN A 287 22.24 5.13 12.37
CA ASN A 287 23.54 4.48 12.52
C ASN A 287 24.09 4.44 13.96
N HIS A 288 23.28 4.75 14.98
CA HIS A 288 23.70 4.59 16.37
C HIS A 288 23.81 3.08 16.72
N PRO A 289 24.80 2.65 17.53
CA PRO A 289 24.98 1.22 17.85
C PRO A 289 23.77 0.52 18.50
N ASP A 290 22.93 1.27 19.20
CA ASP A 290 21.70 0.76 19.82
C ASP A 290 20.49 0.69 18.85
N GLU A 291 20.58 1.26 17.64
CA GLU A 291 19.47 1.27 16.67
C GLU A 291 18.98 -0.15 16.32
N PRO A 292 19.83 -1.13 15.97
CA PRO A 292 19.38 -2.49 15.70
C PRO A 292 18.63 -3.14 16.87
N ALA A 293 19.04 -2.86 18.12
CA ALA A 293 18.38 -3.42 19.30
C ALA A 293 17.01 -2.79 19.56
N LEU A 294 16.84 -1.50 19.22
CA LEU A 294 15.56 -0.79 19.30
C LEU A 294 14.59 -1.23 18.21
N ASP A 295 15.07 -1.47 16.98
CA ASP A 295 14.25 -2.02 15.91
C ASP A 295 13.72 -3.40 16.30
N LEU A 296 14.60 -4.30 16.77
CA LEU A 296 14.20 -5.62 17.27
C LEU A 296 13.23 -5.51 18.46
N ALA A 297 13.42 -4.55 19.37
CA ALA A 297 12.49 -4.30 20.47
C ALA A 297 11.09 -3.89 19.98
N SER A 298 11.00 -2.98 19.01
CA SER A 298 9.71 -2.56 18.43
C SER A 298 8.97 -3.73 17.76
N SER A 299 9.67 -4.55 16.97
CA SER A 299 9.07 -5.71 16.32
C SER A 299 8.65 -6.80 17.31
N ILE A 300 9.39 -7.02 18.39
CA ILE A 300 8.97 -7.93 19.48
C ILE A 300 7.68 -7.45 20.14
N LEU A 301 7.55 -6.14 20.35
CA LEU A 301 6.37 -5.56 20.97
C LEU A 301 5.12 -5.73 20.09
N ALA A 302 5.21 -5.49 18.78
CA ALA A 302 4.00 -5.31 17.97
C ALA A 302 4.04 -5.79 16.50
N ASP A 303 5.10 -6.44 16.01
CA ASP A 303 5.14 -6.92 14.61
C ASP A 303 4.67 -8.38 14.45
N GLY A 304 3.67 -8.58 13.59
CA GLY A 304 3.03 -9.87 13.34
C GLY A 304 2.05 -10.32 14.44
N LYS A 305 1.32 -11.42 14.17
CA LYS A 305 0.30 -11.95 15.08
C LYS A 305 0.91 -12.58 16.33
N SER A 306 2.19 -12.94 16.31
CA SER A 306 2.86 -13.52 17.49
C SER A 306 3.53 -12.48 18.40
N SER A 307 3.45 -11.19 18.07
CA SER A 307 3.97 -10.10 18.91
C SER A 307 3.24 -9.98 20.26
N ARG A 308 3.94 -9.46 21.26
CA ARG A 308 3.44 -9.42 22.65
C ARG A 308 2.15 -8.63 22.80
N LEU A 309 2.08 -7.43 22.21
CA LEU A 309 0.91 -6.56 22.31
C LEU A 309 -0.26 -7.13 21.51
N TYR A 310 -0.04 -7.68 20.31
CA TYR A 310 -1.11 -8.32 19.55
C TYR A 310 -1.69 -9.52 20.31
N GLN A 311 -0.83 -10.45 20.76
CA GLN A 311 -1.25 -11.63 21.52
C GLN A 311 -2.04 -11.26 22.77
N ARG A 312 -1.62 -10.20 23.47
CA ARG A 312 -2.23 -9.83 24.75
C ARG A 312 -3.50 -9.00 24.59
N LEU A 313 -3.48 -7.97 23.75
CA LEU A 313 -4.58 -7.01 23.61
C LEU A 313 -5.65 -7.48 22.61
N VAL A 314 -5.24 -8.12 21.51
CA VAL A 314 -6.14 -8.53 20.42
C VAL A 314 -6.65 -9.95 20.65
N GLU A 315 -5.75 -10.93 20.81
CA GLU A 315 -6.15 -12.35 20.90
C GLU A 315 -6.68 -12.74 22.27
N LYS A 316 -5.98 -12.36 23.36
CA LYS A 316 -6.32 -12.83 24.70
C LYS A 316 -7.42 -12.01 25.38
N GLU A 317 -7.28 -10.69 25.37
CA GLU A 317 -8.19 -9.79 26.11
C GLU A 317 -9.34 -9.28 25.23
N GLU A 318 -9.24 -9.40 23.89
CA GLU A 318 -10.24 -8.92 22.92
C GLU A 318 -10.60 -7.43 23.10
N ILE A 319 -9.67 -6.59 23.58
CA ILE A 319 -9.91 -5.16 23.87
C ILE A 319 -9.29 -4.22 22.84
N ALA A 320 -8.43 -4.72 21.94
CA ALA A 320 -7.84 -3.95 20.86
C ALA A 320 -8.13 -4.58 19.49
N SER A 321 -8.24 -3.74 18.48
CA SER A 321 -8.33 -4.16 17.08
C SER A 321 -6.95 -4.32 16.42
N GLY A 322 -5.94 -3.65 16.96
CA GLY A 322 -4.58 -3.70 16.47
C GLY A 322 -3.60 -2.99 17.40
N ALA A 323 -2.34 -3.38 17.27
CA ALA A 323 -1.21 -2.72 17.88
C ALA A 323 -0.06 -2.67 16.85
N SER A 324 0.72 -1.60 16.87
CA SER A 324 1.94 -1.46 16.07
C SER A 324 3.01 -0.71 16.86
N ALA A 325 4.27 -0.92 16.48
CA ALA A 325 5.40 -0.21 17.05
C ALA A 325 6.48 -0.03 15.98
N THR A 326 7.11 1.14 15.97
CA THR A 326 8.19 1.50 15.04
C THR A 326 9.28 2.22 15.80
N ASN A 327 10.54 2.03 15.39
CA ASN A 327 11.65 2.87 15.81
C ASN A 327 12.08 3.72 14.60
N ASP A 328 11.72 4.99 14.64
CA ASP A 328 11.95 5.94 13.56
C ASP A 328 13.18 6.77 13.90
N THR A 329 14.29 6.50 13.22
CA THR A 329 15.57 7.20 13.37
C THR A 329 15.83 8.12 12.19
N GLY A 330 16.52 9.22 12.45
CA GLY A 330 16.84 10.22 11.43
C GLY A 330 18.23 10.81 11.61
N ARG A 331 18.47 11.97 10.99
CA ARG A 331 19.69 12.75 11.18
C ARG A 331 19.89 13.15 12.64
N TYR A 332 18.81 13.54 13.31
CA TYR A 332 18.78 13.81 14.74
C TYR A 332 18.25 12.57 15.50
N PRO A 333 18.42 12.51 16.84
CA PRO A 333 17.80 11.46 17.64
C PRO A 333 16.29 11.40 17.40
N GLY A 334 15.80 10.21 17.03
CA GLY A 334 14.41 9.94 16.71
C GLY A 334 13.61 9.42 17.89
N TRP A 335 12.67 8.51 17.63
CA TRP A 335 11.78 7.96 18.65
C TRP A 335 11.31 6.53 18.36
N LEU A 336 10.93 5.80 19.41
CA LEU A 336 10.16 4.57 19.31
C LEU A 336 8.70 4.86 19.65
N GLY A 337 7.82 4.68 18.68
CA GLY A 337 6.37 4.84 18.80
C GLY A 337 5.67 3.51 19.06
N VAL A 338 4.68 3.50 19.95
CA VAL A 338 3.75 2.38 20.18
C VAL A 338 2.32 2.88 20.01
N GLN A 339 1.57 2.26 19.11
CA GLN A 339 0.18 2.58 18.78
C GLN A 339 -0.72 1.42 19.15
N VAL A 340 -1.83 1.70 19.84
CA VAL A 340 -2.88 0.72 20.13
C VAL A 340 -4.25 1.34 19.87
N GLU A 341 -5.00 0.73 18.95
CA GLU A 341 -6.40 1.08 18.69
C GLU A 341 -7.31 0.11 19.45
N LEU A 342 -8.20 0.63 20.28
CA LEU A 342 -9.13 -0.19 21.05
C LEU A 342 -10.31 -0.64 20.19
N VAL A 343 -10.94 -1.75 20.55
CA VAL A 343 -12.33 -1.98 20.13
C VAL A 343 -13.23 -1.07 20.97
N ALA A 344 -14.35 -0.63 20.42
CA ALA A 344 -15.16 0.33 21.15
C ALA A 344 -15.94 -0.26 22.32
N GLY A 345 -16.16 0.60 23.31
CA GLY A 345 -16.62 0.21 24.64
C GLY A 345 -15.56 -0.53 25.47
N ALA A 346 -14.36 -0.78 24.94
CA ALA A 346 -13.29 -1.43 25.68
C ALA A 346 -12.74 -0.54 26.81
N ASN A 347 -12.20 -1.20 27.82
CA ASN A 347 -11.65 -0.54 28.99
C ASN A 347 -10.24 0.03 28.69
N LEU A 348 -10.19 1.34 28.44
CA LEU A 348 -8.95 2.09 28.20
C LEU A 348 -7.91 1.91 29.31
N ALA A 349 -8.31 2.00 30.58
CA ALA A 349 -7.38 1.84 31.69
C ALA A 349 -6.76 0.44 31.73
N ARG A 350 -7.54 -0.60 31.36
CA ARG A 350 -7.03 -1.97 31.23
C ARG A 350 -6.02 -2.08 30.07
N ALA A 351 -6.31 -1.47 28.93
CA ALA A 351 -5.40 -1.45 27.78
C ALA A 351 -4.08 -0.75 28.14
N GLU A 352 -4.13 0.45 28.73
CA GLU A 352 -2.93 1.18 29.17
C GLU A 352 -2.09 0.36 30.15
N LYS A 353 -2.74 -0.31 31.11
CA LYS A 353 -2.04 -1.17 32.06
C LYS A 353 -1.35 -2.36 31.37
N ILE A 354 -2.00 -2.99 30.40
CA ILE A 354 -1.40 -4.11 29.65
C ILE A 354 -0.19 -3.65 28.85
N ILE A 355 -0.26 -2.47 28.21
CA ILE A 355 0.86 -1.90 27.47
C ILE A 355 2.04 -1.67 28.42
N ASP A 356 1.79 -1.04 29.58
CA ASP A 356 2.82 -0.78 30.59
C ASP A 356 3.46 -2.08 31.09
N GLU A 357 2.66 -3.10 31.39
CA GLU A 357 3.15 -4.41 31.84
C GLU A 357 4.01 -5.14 30.78
N GLU A 358 3.67 -5.05 29.48
CA GLU A 358 4.50 -5.66 28.43
C GLU A 358 5.82 -4.91 28.20
N ILE A 359 5.81 -3.59 28.36
CA ILE A 359 7.02 -2.78 28.30
C ILE A 359 7.90 -3.09 29.52
N GLU A 360 7.36 -3.11 30.73
CA GLU A 360 8.08 -3.46 31.97
C GLU A 360 8.73 -4.84 31.87
N LYS A 361 8.05 -5.86 31.31
CA LYS A 361 8.66 -7.18 31.07
C LYS A 361 9.90 -7.09 30.19
N LEU A 362 9.89 -6.24 29.17
CA LEU A 362 11.04 -6.02 28.28
C LEU A 362 12.18 -5.28 29.02
N LEU A 363 11.86 -4.44 30.00
CA LEU A 363 12.85 -3.80 30.88
C LEU A 363 13.44 -4.83 31.87
N GLU A 364 12.63 -5.68 32.47
CA GLU A 364 13.04 -6.50 33.62
C GLU A 364 13.76 -7.79 33.25
N SER A 365 13.40 -8.41 32.12
CA SER A 365 13.94 -9.71 31.70
C SER A 365 14.41 -9.71 30.24
N PRO A 366 15.52 -10.41 29.91
CA PRO A 366 15.88 -10.67 28.53
C PRO A 366 14.74 -11.38 27.78
N VAL A 367 14.60 -11.07 26.50
CA VAL A 367 13.64 -11.75 25.60
C VAL A 367 14.02 -13.22 25.37
N GLY A 368 13.08 -14.04 24.93
CA GLY A 368 13.39 -15.42 24.56
C GLY A 368 14.29 -15.47 23.32
N GLN A 369 15.23 -16.42 23.25
CA GLN A 369 16.09 -16.55 22.06
C GLN A 369 15.27 -16.86 20.80
N ALA A 370 14.27 -17.74 20.89
CA ALA A 370 13.40 -18.05 19.76
C ALA A 370 12.55 -16.85 19.29
N GLU A 371 12.07 -16.03 20.23
CA GLU A 371 11.33 -14.80 19.95
C GLU A 371 12.23 -13.79 19.20
N LEU A 372 13.47 -13.62 19.65
CA LEU A 372 14.46 -12.77 19.00
C LEU A 372 14.86 -13.29 17.61
N ASP A 373 15.10 -14.59 17.48
CA ASP A 373 15.50 -15.21 16.21
C ASP A 373 14.39 -15.09 15.16
N ARG A 374 13.12 -15.23 15.56
CA ARG A 374 11.95 -15.00 14.70
C ARG A 374 11.95 -13.57 14.14
N VAL A 375 11.98 -12.59 15.04
CA VAL A 375 11.92 -11.17 14.66
C VAL A 375 13.13 -10.75 13.82
N ARG A 376 14.33 -11.22 14.17
CA ARG A 376 15.55 -10.98 13.37
C ARG A 376 15.38 -11.48 11.94
N ARG A 377 14.85 -12.70 11.75
CA ARG A 377 14.61 -13.25 10.41
C ARG A 377 13.56 -12.46 9.66
N GLN A 378 12.49 -12.00 10.32
CA GLN A 378 11.49 -11.14 9.69
C GLN A 378 12.11 -9.85 9.14
N LEU A 379 12.91 -9.14 9.94
CA LEU A 379 13.57 -7.90 9.50
C LEU A 379 14.56 -8.14 8.36
N LEU A 380 15.38 -9.20 8.44
CA LEU A 380 16.31 -9.53 7.36
C LEU A 380 15.57 -9.95 6.08
N ALA A 381 14.50 -10.75 6.19
CA ALA A 381 13.67 -11.14 5.05
C ALA A 381 12.97 -9.93 4.42
N GLN A 382 12.42 -9.02 5.23
CA GLN A 382 11.80 -7.78 4.77
C GLN A 382 12.79 -6.90 4.00
N SER A 383 14.05 -6.85 4.44
CA SER A 383 15.10 -6.14 3.71
C SER A 383 15.26 -6.69 2.28
N ILE A 384 15.18 -8.01 2.08
CA ILE A 384 15.24 -8.65 0.76
C ILE A 384 13.94 -8.38 -0.02
N TYR A 385 12.77 -8.59 0.58
CA TYR A 385 11.48 -8.43 -0.09
C TYR A 385 11.21 -7.01 -0.58
N SER A 386 11.70 -6.00 0.15
CA SER A 386 11.58 -4.60 -0.26
C SER A 386 12.27 -4.28 -1.59
N ARG A 387 13.11 -5.20 -2.10
CA ARG A 387 13.93 -5.05 -3.30
C ARG A 387 13.44 -5.90 -4.49
N ASP A 388 12.25 -6.50 -4.38
CA ASP A 388 11.64 -7.36 -5.42
C ASP A 388 11.34 -6.59 -6.72
N THR A 389 11.08 -5.28 -6.62
CA THR A 389 10.87 -4.39 -7.76
C THR A 389 12.07 -3.47 -7.97
N VAL A 390 12.26 -2.96 -9.19
CA VAL A 390 13.31 -1.97 -9.51
C VAL A 390 13.13 -0.71 -8.67
N HIS A 391 11.89 -0.26 -8.50
CA HIS A 391 11.54 0.89 -7.66
C HIS A 391 11.90 0.65 -6.19
N GLY A 392 11.47 -0.48 -5.62
CA GLY A 392 11.72 -0.81 -4.22
C GLY A 392 13.22 -0.94 -3.93
N LEU A 393 13.98 -1.51 -4.88
CA LEU A 393 15.43 -1.53 -4.82
C LEU A 393 16.04 -0.13 -4.80
N ALA A 394 15.63 0.74 -5.74
CA ALA A 394 16.11 2.12 -5.79
C ALA A 394 15.84 2.86 -4.49
N GLN A 395 14.62 2.75 -3.95
CA GLN A 395 14.22 3.36 -2.69
C GLN A 395 14.99 2.80 -1.48
N SER A 396 15.20 1.48 -1.43
CA SER A 396 15.98 0.83 -0.37
C SER A 396 17.42 1.36 -0.34
N VAL A 397 18.07 1.47 -1.52
CA VAL A 397 19.43 2.01 -1.66
C VAL A 397 19.44 3.51 -1.33
N ALA A 398 18.51 4.28 -1.87
CA ALA A 398 18.32 5.70 -1.60
C ALA A 398 18.29 6.01 -0.10
N MET A 399 17.36 5.40 0.63
CA MET A 399 17.17 5.65 2.06
C MET A 399 18.34 5.14 2.91
N SER A 400 19.03 4.09 2.46
CA SER A 400 20.24 3.59 3.13
C SER A 400 21.43 4.55 3.00
N LEU A 401 21.56 5.26 1.88
CA LEU A 401 22.75 6.06 1.56
C LEU A 401 22.58 7.55 1.79
N VAL A 402 21.35 8.07 1.81
CA VAL A 402 21.09 9.51 1.78
C VAL A 402 21.56 10.22 3.05
N LEU A 403 21.29 9.66 4.24
CA LEU A 403 21.67 10.26 5.52
C LEU A 403 23.10 9.91 5.96
N GLY A 404 23.74 8.93 5.32
CA GLY A 404 25.12 8.56 5.60
C GLY A 404 26.11 9.63 5.13
N ASP A 405 26.87 10.18 6.08
CA ASP A 405 28.12 10.89 5.81
C ASP A 405 29.25 9.86 5.69
N GLY A 406 30.04 9.92 4.62
CA GLY A 406 31.07 8.92 4.32
C GLY A 406 30.56 7.75 3.47
N ASP A 407 31.00 6.53 3.80
CA ASP A 407 30.64 5.30 3.08
C ASP A 407 29.29 4.74 3.54
N GLY A 408 28.22 5.23 2.92
CA GLY A 408 26.86 4.78 3.22
C GLY A 408 26.62 3.29 2.93
N ILE A 409 27.40 2.66 2.03
CA ILE A 409 27.28 1.23 1.77
C ILE A 409 27.77 0.46 3.00
N ALA A 410 28.93 0.82 3.53
CA ALA A 410 29.46 0.21 4.75
C ALA A 410 28.48 0.36 5.93
N GLN A 411 27.85 1.53 6.08
CA GLN A 411 26.84 1.76 7.12
C GLN A 411 25.59 0.87 6.94
N ALA A 412 25.08 0.77 5.72
CA ALA A 412 23.92 -0.07 5.42
C ALA A 412 24.20 -1.57 5.70
N LYS A 413 25.41 -2.04 5.36
CA LYS A 413 25.87 -3.39 5.68
C LYS A 413 26.02 -3.60 7.18
N ALA A 414 26.66 -2.66 7.87
CA ALA A 414 26.87 -2.70 9.32
C ALA A 414 25.54 -2.72 10.08
N TYR A 415 24.51 -2.03 9.61
CA TYR A 415 23.16 -2.10 10.17
C TYR A 415 22.57 -3.52 10.10
N LEU A 416 22.61 -4.15 8.92
CA LEU A 416 22.09 -5.52 8.73
C LEU A 416 22.90 -6.55 9.54
N GLU A 417 24.21 -6.40 9.59
CA GLU A 417 25.10 -7.20 10.43
C GLU A 417 24.77 -6.98 11.92
N GLY A 418 24.52 -5.74 12.33
CA GLY A 418 24.10 -5.35 13.67
C GLY A 418 22.83 -6.08 14.10
N ILE A 419 21.77 -6.05 13.26
CA ILE A 419 20.52 -6.80 13.49
C ILE A 419 20.81 -8.29 13.73
N SER A 420 21.74 -8.86 12.97
CA SER A 420 22.10 -10.27 13.09
C SER A 420 22.82 -10.63 14.40
N GLN A 421 23.53 -9.67 15.00
CA GLN A 421 24.40 -9.88 16.16
C GLN A 421 23.76 -9.49 17.50
N VAL A 422 22.65 -8.74 17.49
CA VAL A 422 21.97 -8.35 18.74
C VAL A 422 21.58 -9.59 19.55
N THR A 423 21.93 -9.59 20.84
CA THR A 423 21.57 -10.63 21.82
C THR A 423 20.33 -10.24 22.61
N PRO A 424 19.64 -11.20 23.27
CA PRO A 424 18.51 -10.88 24.14
C PRO A 424 18.83 -9.86 25.25
N ALA A 425 20.05 -9.91 25.78
CA ALA A 425 20.53 -8.97 26.79
C ALA A 425 20.72 -7.56 26.23
N GLN A 426 21.13 -7.41 24.97
CA GLN A 426 21.25 -6.10 24.31
C GLN A 426 19.89 -5.48 24.01
N VAL A 427 18.90 -6.29 23.61
CA VAL A 427 17.50 -5.81 23.50
C VAL A 427 17.02 -5.26 24.84
N GLN A 428 17.22 -6.01 25.92
CA GLN A 428 16.86 -5.56 27.27
C GLN A 428 17.63 -4.29 27.68
N ALA A 429 18.94 -4.22 27.39
CA ALA A 429 19.76 -3.07 27.74
C ALA A 429 19.29 -1.80 27.02
N ALA A 430 18.98 -1.90 25.72
CA ALA A 430 18.38 -0.80 24.96
C ALA A 430 17.00 -0.42 25.53
N ALA A 431 16.15 -1.40 25.82
CA ALA A 431 14.85 -1.16 26.43
C ALA A 431 14.97 -0.41 27.77
N LYS A 432 15.85 -0.86 28.68
CA LYS A 432 16.14 -0.19 29.97
C LYS A 432 16.61 1.26 29.78
N LYS A 433 17.41 1.50 28.76
CA LYS A 433 18.02 2.80 28.49
C LYS A 433 17.01 3.81 27.95
N TYR A 434 16.08 3.36 27.10
CA TYR A 434 15.21 4.27 26.32
C TYR A 434 13.72 4.15 26.64
N LEU A 435 13.22 2.95 26.97
CA LEU A 435 11.77 2.64 27.00
C LEU A 435 11.14 2.67 28.41
N GLY A 436 11.83 3.27 29.39
CA GLY A 436 11.33 3.40 30.75
C GLY A 436 10.02 4.21 30.82
N LEU A 437 9.09 3.83 31.69
CA LEU A 437 7.78 4.50 31.80
C LEU A 437 7.86 5.99 32.18
N ASN A 438 8.97 6.42 32.80
CA ASN A 438 9.26 7.82 33.12
C ASN A 438 9.93 8.60 31.97
N ASN A 439 10.29 7.94 30.86
CA ASN A 439 10.95 8.52 29.70
C ASN A 439 10.04 8.50 28.46
N ARG A 440 8.74 8.78 28.62
CA ARG A 440 7.77 8.71 27.53
C ARG A 440 6.78 9.86 27.50
N ALA A 441 6.34 10.21 26.31
CA ALA A 441 5.10 10.96 26.12
C ALA A 441 3.97 9.98 25.79
N LYS A 442 2.75 10.29 26.23
CA LYS A 442 1.54 9.53 25.91
C LYS A 442 0.44 10.47 25.44
N VAL A 443 -0.09 10.21 24.25
CA VAL A 443 -1.30 10.84 23.73
C VAL A 443 -2.42 9.80 23.76
N VAL A 444 -3.56 10.17 24.33
CA VAL A 444 -4.75 9.32 24.40
C VAL A 444 -5.93 10.06 23.79
N SER A 445 -6.49 9.54 22.71
CA SER A 445 -7.72 10.06 22.12
C SER A 445 -8.92 9.25 22.63
N ILE A 446 -9.99 9.93 23.06
CA ILE A 446 -11.17 9.32 23.69
C ILE A 446 -12.44 9.81 22.97
N PRO A 447 -13.36 8.92 22.56
CA PRO A 447 -14.61 9.33 21.92
C PRO A 447 -15.40 10.36 22.74
N THR A 448 -15.87 11.44 22.12
CA THR A 448 -16.71 12.45 22.78
C THR A 448 -18.11 11.88 23.05
N GLY A 449 -18.51 11.78 24.32
CA GLY A 449 -19.84 11.29 24.73
C GLY A 449 -19.83 10.04 25.64
N GLY A 450 -18.66 9.51 26.00
CA GLY A 450 -18.51 8.46 27.00
C GLY A 450 -17.82 8.97 28.26
N ASP A 451 -18.59 9.29 29.30
CA ASP A 451 -18.07 9.20 30.66
C ASP A 451 -17.56 7.77 30.86
N GLY A 452 -16.43 7.62 31.55
CA GLY A 452 -15.79 6.33 31.79
C GLY A 452 -16.67 5.38 32.60
N ALA A 453 -17.61 4.69 31.94
CA ALA A 453 -18.33 3.51 32.42
C ALA A 453 -19.15 2.91 31.27
N GLY A 454 -18.74 1.71 30.84
CA GLY A 454 -19.60 0.66 30.24
C GLY A 454 -20.52 1.00 29.06
N GLY A 455 -20.19 0.43 27.89
CA GLY A 455 -21.18 -0.05 26.92
C GLY A 455 -21.36 0.80 25.65
N GLY A 456 -20.87 0.28 24.52
CA GLY A 456 -21.19 0.80 23.19
C GLY A 456 -20.08 0.53 22.17
N ALA A 457 -20.28 -0.50 21.33
CA ALA A 457 -19.32 -0.94 20.33
C ALA A 457 -19.45 -0.16 19.00
N GLY A 458 -18.46 0.66 18.68
CA GLY A 458 -18.11 1.23 17.38
C GLY A 458 -16.64 1.02 16.93
N LYS A 459 -16.41 0.06 16.03
CA LYS A 459 -15.53 0.09 14.83
C LYS A 459 -14.02 0.47 14.89
N PRO A 460 -13.14 -0.46 14.46
CA PRO A 460 -11.74 -0.19 14.15
C PRO A 460 -11.45 0.16 12.68
N SER A 461 -10.38 0.94 12.44
CA SER A 461 -9.95 1.47 11.14
C SER A 461 -8.61 0.89 10.67
N LYS A 462 -8.51 0.50 9.39
CA LYS A 462 -7.28 -0.04 8.76
C LYS A 462 -6.42 1.08 8.14
N PRO A 463 -5.08 0.90 8.06
CA PRO A 463 -4.13 1.88 7.53
C PRO A 463 -4.27 2.08 6.02
N GLY A 464 -4.33 3.34 5.59
CA GLY A 464 -4.46 3.77 4.20
C GLY A 464 -3.23 3.43 3.34
N ARG A 465 -3.48 2.86 2.16
CA ARG A 465 -2.50 2.67 1.07
C ARG A 465 -2.54 3.88 0.13
N SER A 466 -1.37 4.36 -0.27
CA SER A 466 -1.17 5.46 -1.23
C SER A 466 -1.62 5.07 -2.65
N ASN A 467 -2.24 6.02 -3.36
CA ASN A 467 -2.71 5.87 -4.75
C ASN A 467 -1.94 6.81 -5.68
N VAL A 468 -1.37 6.24 -6.75
CA VAL A 468 -0.76 6.89 -7.93
C VAL A 468 -1.86 7.22 -8.95
N PRO A 469 -1.85 8.39 -9.64
CA PRO A 469 -2.07 8.32 -11.10
C PRO A 469 -1.48 9.50 -11.91
N LYS A 470 -1.38 9.26 -13.21
CA LYS A 470 -0.29 9.77 -14.05
C LYS A 470 -0.75 9.63 -15.53
N ARG A 471 -0.72 10.66 -16.49
CA ARG A 471 -0.93 11.06 -18.02
C ARG A 471 -0.45 10.26 -19.31
N SER A 472 0.03 10.82 -20.48
CA SER A 472 0.60 10.03 -21.65
C SER A 472 1.44 10.72 -22.80
N LEU A 473 2.13 9.95 -23.73
CA LEU A 473 3.28 10.12 -24.73
C LEU A 473 3.02 10.03 -26.21
N ASP A 474 4.09 10.37 -26.93
CA ASP A 474 4.60 9.71 -28.14
C ASP A 474 5.68 8.60 -27.99
N GLN A 475 5.29 7.35 -28.23
CA GLN A 475 5.96 6.32 -29.06
C GLN A 475 7.50 6.19 -29.12
N GLY A 476 8.00 5.06 -28.58
CA GLY A 476 9.31 4.45 -28.87
C GLY A 476 9.37 3.02 -28.35
N ALA A 477 8.93 2.02 -29.13
CA ALA A 477 8.69 0.66 -28.65
C ALA A 477 9.91 0.01 -27.94
N ALA A 478 9.85 -0.10 -26.60
CA ALA A 478 10.78 -0.89 -25.82
C ALA A 478 10.57 -2.39 -26.14
N THR A 479 11.56 -2.99 -26.79
CA THR A 479 11.67 -4.42 -27.03
C THR A 479 12.47 -5.07 -25.91
N ALA A 480 11.89 -5.13 -24.71
CA ALA A 480 12.25 -6.17 -23.75
C ALA A 480 11.48 -7.45 -24.12
N GLY A 481 12.13 -8.62 -24.03
CA GLY A 481 11.50 -9.92 -24.33
C GLY A 481 10.24 -10.18 -23.49
N ASN A 482 9.46 -11.19 -23.85
CA ASN A 482 8.27 -11.59 -23.10
C ASN A 482 8.65 -11.96 -21.64
N PRO A 483 8.22 -11.20 -20.60
CA PRO A 483 8.59 -11.49 -19.21
C PRO A 483 8.01 -12.80 -18.67
N LEU A 484 7.02 -13.37 -19.36
CA LEU A 484 6.44 -14.68 -19.04
C LEU A 484 7.06 -15.82 -19.87
N ALA A 485 8.08 -15.53 -20.68
CA ALA A 485 8.81 -16.57 -21.40
C ALA A 485 9.39 -17.59 -20.42
N GLY A 486 9.26 -18.87 -20.74
CA GLY A 486 9.70 -19.96 -19.86
C GLY A 486 8.68 -20.38 -18.81
N ALA A 487 7.54 -19.70 -18.67
CA ALA A 487 6.48 -20.14 -17.78
C ALA A 487 5.93 -21.51 -18.22
N ARG A 488 5.80 -22.44 -17.27
CA ARG A 488 5.37 -23.81 -17.50
C ARG A 488 4.06 -24.10 -16.77
N ARG A 489 3.04 -24.51 -17.53
CA ARG A 489 1.75 -24.97 -16.98
C ARG A 489 1.82 -26.47 -16.66
N VAL A 490 1.37 -26.85 -15.48
CA VAL A 490 1.30 -28.23 -14.99
C VAL A 490 -0.08 -28.47 -14.38
N GLU A 491 -0.61 -29.67 -14.55
CA GLU A 491 -1.80 -30.14 -13.84
C GLU A 491 -1.39 -31.19 -12.80
N LEU A 492 -1.78 -30.96 -11.54
CA LEU A 492 -1.55 -31.91 -10.44
C LEU A 492 -2.59 -33.03 -10.47
N PRO A 493 -2.32 -34.21 -9.88
CA PRO A 493 -3.27 -35.33 -9.89
C PRO A 493 -4.61 -35.00 -9.21
N SER A 494 -4.62 -34.01 -8.32
CA SER A 494 -5.81 -33.48 -7.66
C SER A 494 -6.72 -32.63 -8.56
N GLY A 495 -6.25 -32.26 -9.76
CA GLY A 495 -6.94 -31.36 -10.70
C GLY A 495 -6.55 -29.88 -10.55
N ALA A 496 -5.72 -29.53 -9.56
CA ALA A 496 -5.23 -28.17 -9.40
C ALA A 496 -4.25 -27.81 -10.55
N VAL A 497 -4.43 -26.60 -11.10
CA VAL A 497 -3.56 -26.06 -12.15
C VAL A 497 -2.44 -25.24 -11.53
N VAL A 498 -1.21 -25.43 -12.01
CA VAL A 498 -0.03 -24.71 -11.53
C VAL A 498 0.73 -24.09 -12.70
N TRP A 499 1.07 -22.81 -12.59
CA TRP A 499 2.10 -22.19 -13.41
C TRP A 499 3.39 -22.01 -12.62
N LEU A 500 4.52 -22.33 -13.25
CA LEU A 500 5.85 -22.22 -12.67
C LEU A 500 6.70 -21.30 -13.56
N LEU A 501 7.33 -20.28 -12.98
CA LEU A 501 8.25 -19.38 -13.67
C LEU A 501 9.51 -19.16 -12.81
N GLU A 502 10.66 -19.55 -13.34
CA GLU A 502 11.93 -19.38 -12.65
C GLU A 502 12.39 -17.92 -12.73
N ARG A 503 12.84 -17.38 -11.60
CA ARG A 503 13.39 -16.03 -11.47
C ARG A 503 14.42 -16.02 -10.34
N ARG A 504 15.70 -15.81 -10.69
CA ARG A 504 16.85 -16.03 -9.78
C ARG A 504 17.59 -14.75 -9.38
N ASP A 505 16.96 -13.59 -9.54
CA ASP A 505 17.54 -12.29 -9.16
C ASP A 505 17.52 -12.06 -7.64
N LEU A 506 16.58 -12.69 -6.93
CA LEU A 506 16.51 -12.72 -5.47
C LEU A 506 16.22 -14.14 -4.97
N PRO A 507 16.68 -14.53 -3.76
CA PRO A 507 16.43 -15.83 -3.17
C PRO A 507 15.01 -15.91 -2.56
N VAL A 508 13.99 -15.67 -3.37
CA VAL A 508 12.59 -15.53 -2.96
C VAL A 508 11.71 -16.39 -3.86
N VAL A 509 10.69 -17.01 -3.25
CA VAL A 509 9.60 -17.70 -3.94
C VAL A 509 8.30 -16.98 -3.61
N ASN A 510 7.56 -16.59 -4.65
CA ASN A 510 6.23 -16.02 -4.55
C ASN A 510 5.20 -17.05 -5.03
N LEU A 511 4.15 -17.26 -4.26
CA LEU A 511 2.96 -18.03 -4.61
C LEU A 511 1.76 -17.07 -4.66
N SER A 512 0.99 -17.14 -5.73
CA SER A 512 -0.41 -16.71 -5.74
C SER A 512 -1.29 -17.92 -6.05
N ALA A 513 -2.18 -18.26 -5.13
CA ALA A 513 -3.19 -19.31 -5.25
C ALA A 513 -4.57 -18.65 -5.27
N ARG A 514 -5.45 -19.05 -6.19
CA ARG A 514 -6.78 -18.45 -6.38
C ARG A 514 -7.82 -19.52 -6.67
N TRP A 515 -8.92 -19.54 -5.90
CA TRP A 515 -10.10 -20.32 -6.26
C TRP A 515 -10.94 -19.56 -7.29
N ARG A 516 -11.44 -20.26 -8.29
CA ARG A 516 -12.30 -19.62 -9.30
C ARG A 516 -13.67 -19.37 -8.69
N GLU A 517 -14.06 -18.10 -8.66
CA GLU A 517 -15.44 -17.65 -8.43
C GLU A 517 -16.08 -18.12 -7.11
N ALA A 518 -15.30 -18.33 -6.03
CA ALA A 518 -15.78 -18.86 -4.73
C ALA A 518 -17.04 -18.15 -4.18
N ARG A 519 -17.11 -16.83 -4.35
CA ARG A 519 -18.26 -16.02 -3.93
C ARG A 519 -19.57 -16.35 -4.67
N LEU A 520 -19.49 -16.82 -5.92
CA LEU A 520 -20.70 -17.10 -6.71
C LEU A 520 -21.52 -18.26 -6.11
N TYR A 521 -20.90 -19.14 -5.33
CA TYR A 521 -21.53 -20.30 -4.70
C TYR A 521 -22.28 -19.98 -3.40
N GLU A 522 -22.18 -18.75 -2.89
CA GLU A 522 -22.77 -18.35 -1.62
C GLU A 522 -24.31 -18.32 -1.69
N PRO A 523 -25.03 -19.03 -0.79
CA PRO A 523 -26.49 -18.96 -0.74
C PRO A 523 -27.00 -17.55 -0.38
N ASN A 524 -28.17 -17.16 -0.90
CA ASN A 524 -28.73 -15.82 -0.68
C ASN A 524 -28.94 -15.47 0.80
N ASN A 525 -29.41 -16.43 1.60
CA ASN A 525 -29.65 -16.26 3.04
C ASN A 525 -28.39 -16.40 3.91
N LYS A 526 -27.22 -16.63 3.29
CA LYS A 526 -25.93 -16.81 3.96
C LYS A 526 -24.88 -15.84 3.39
N ALA A 527 -25.29 -14.61 3.09
CA ALA A 527 -24.37 -13.59 2.60
C ALA A 527 -23.25 -13.34 3.63
N GLY A 528 -22.00 -13.29 3.17
CA GLY A 528 -20.82 -13.13 4.02
C GLY A 528 -20.14 -14.45 4.42
N LEU A 529 -20.71 -15.60 4.08
CA LEU A 529 -20.15 -16.93 4.37
C LEU A 529 -18.80 -17.17 3.70
N ALA A 530 -18.63 -16.70 2.45
CA ALA A 530 -17.35 -16.87 1.76
C ALA A 530 -16.23 -16.11 2.48
N GLN A 531 -16.48 -14.86 2.86
CA GLN A 531 -15.52 -14.03 3.61
C GLN A 531 -15.19 -14.65 4.97
N LEU A 532 -16.20 -15.11 5.72
CA LEU A 532 -15.99 -15.77 7.00
C LEU A 532 -15.14 -17.05 6.86
N THR A 533 -15.45 -17.87 5.85
CA THR A 533 -14.69 -19.09 5.56
C THR A 533 -13.24 -18.77 5.27
N GLY A 534 -12.98 -17.77 4.43
CA GLY A 534 -11.64 -17.32 4.07
C GLY A 534 -10.81 -16.84 5.27
N GLY A 535 -11.42 -16.08 6.17
CA GLY A 535 -10.75 -15.59 7.40
C GLY A 535 -10.39 -16.71 8.38
N LEU A 536 -11.04 -17.86 8.29
CA LEU A 536 -10.80 -19.00 9.18
C LEU A 536 -9.80 -20.03 8.64
N LEU A 537 -9.34 -19.89 7.39
CA LEU A 537 -8.43 -20.86 6.77
C LEU A 537 -7.07 -20.96 7.48
N GLU A 538 -6.57 -19.85 8.02
CA GLU A 538 -5.29 -19.79 8.75
C GLU A 538 -5.43 -19.93 10.27
N GLU A 539 -6.63 -20.17 10.78
CA GLU A 539 -6.90 -20.22 12.22
C GLU A 539 -6.62 -21.61 12.82
N GLY A 540 -6.31 -22.60 12.00
CA GLY A 540 -5.80 -23.90 12.45
C GLY A 540 -5.81 -24.94 11.34
N ILE A 541 -4.91 -25.92 11.44
CA ILE A 541 -4.69 -26.98 10.46
C ILE A 541 -4.87 -28.35 11.11
N SER A 542 -5.48 -29.28 10.37
CA SER A 542 -5.66 -30.66 10.80
C SER A 542 -5.44 -31.64 9.64
N LYS A 543 -4.17 -31.94 9.31
CA LYS A 543 -3.78 -32.87 8.22
C LYS A 543 -2.92 -34.02 8.76
N GLY A 544 -3.47 -35.23 8.88
CA GLY A 544 -2.72 -36.36 9.46
C GLY A 544 -2.17 -35.98 10.85
N ASP A 545 -0.86 -36.15 11.05
CA ASP A 545 -0.13 -35.76 12.27
C ASP A 545 0.15 -34.25 12.38
N LEU A 546 0.02 -33.49 11.29
CA LEU A 546 0.16 -32.03 11.30
C LEU A 546 -1.10 -31.41 11.91
N LYS A 547 -1.06 -31.18 13.23
CA LYS A 547 -2.08 -30.43 14.00
C LYS A 547 -1.45 -29.15 14.54
N MET A 548 -2.01 -28.01 14.20
CA MET A 548 -1.58 -26.71 14.72
C MET A 548 -2.77 -25.75 14.83
N ASP A 549 -2.73 -24.89 15.84
CA ASP A 549 -3.64 -23.75 15.94
C ASP A 549 -3.12 -22.56 15.10
N GLY A 550 -3.94 -21.52 14.97
CA GLY A 550 -3.58 -20.32 14.19
C GLY A 550 -2.36 -19.58 14.74
N LYS A 551 -2.10 -19.69 16.06
CA LYS A 551 -0.92 -19.09 16.68
C LYS A 551 0.35 -19.81 16.23
N ALA A 552 0.41 -21.12 16.37
CA ALA A 552 1.56 -21.92 15.95
C ALA A 552 1.79 -21.81 14.44
N PHE A 553 0.71 -21.75 13.64
CA PHE A 553 0.79 -21.49 12.20
C PHE A 553 1.46 -20.14 11.89
N ALA A 554 1.01 -19.06 12.54
CA ALA A 554 1.60 -17.73 12.37
C ALA A 554 3.05 -17.68 12.85
N GLU A 555 3.35 -18.20 14.04
CA GLU A 555 4.70 -18.25 14.61
C GLU A 555 5.69 -18.98 13.70
N GLU A 556 5.29 -20.12 13.11
CA GLU A 556 6.15 -20.91 12.24
C GLU A 556 6.43 -20.19 10.90
N LEU A 557 5.42 -19.58 10.29
CA LEU A 557 5.59 -18.78 9.07
C LEU A 557 6.45 -17.53 9.32
N GLU A 558 6.20 -16.82 10.41
CA GLU A 558 6.97 -15.66 10.82
C GLU A 558 8.44 -16.03 11.12
N ALA A 559 8.68 -17.19 11.74
CA ALA A 559 10.03 -17.72 11.98
C ALA A 559 10.77 -18.14 10.70
N MET A 560 10.05 -18.35 9.60
CA MET A 560 10.62 -18.53 8.26
C MET A 560 10.81 -17.20 7.52
N GLY A 561 10.41 -16.07 8.12
CA GLY A 561 10.36 -14.77 7.46
C GLY A 561 9.34 -14.73 6.32
N ALA A 562 8.31 -15.57 6.35
CA ALA A 562 7.29 -15.63 5.31
C ALA A 562 6.25 -14.51 5.48
N GLN A 563 5.82 -13.92 4.36
CA GLN A 563 4.64 -13.07 4.30
C GLN A 563 3.49 -13.86 3.69
N VAL A 564 2.41 -14.02 4.45
CA VAL A 564 1.24 -14.78 4.04
C VAL A 564 0.00 -13.91 4.14
N GLY A 565 -0.92 -14.11 3.20
CA GLY A 565 -2.29 -13.62 3.30
C GLY A 565 -3.24 -14.65 2.76
N ILE A 566 -4.27 -14.99 3.52
CA ILE A 566 -5.30 -15.95 3.11
C ILE A 566 -6.68 -15.28 3.17
N SER A 567 -7.52 -15.59 2.18
CA SER A 567 -8.87 -15.05 2.05
C SER A 567 -9.77 -15.99 1.28
N ALA A 568 -11.05 -15.63 1.16
CA ALA A 568 -12.02 -16.35 0.33
C ALA A 568 -11.61 -16.43 -1.15
N ALA A 569 -10.78 -15.48 -1.61
CA ALA A 569 -10.31 -15.44 -2.99
C ALA A 569 -9.09 -16.36 -3.23
N GLY A 570 -8.43 -16.85 -2.18
CA GLY A 570 -7.18 -17.60 -2.28
C GLY A 570 -6.12 -17.15 -1.28
N ALA A 571 -4.87 -17.52 -1.55
CA ALA A 571 -3.73 -17.19 -0.72
C ALA A 571 -2.57 -16.58 -1.52
N SER A 572 -1.81 -15.74 -0.84
CA SER A 572 -0.50 -15.26 -1.29
C SER A 572 0.56 -15.68 -0.28
N LEU A 573 1.72 -16.09 -0.77
CA LEU A 573 2.90 -16.38 0.04
C LEU A 573 4.13 -15.76 -0.63
N ARG A 574 4.94 -15.05 0.14
CA ARG A 574 6.30 -14.66 -0.23
C ARG A 574 7.25 -15.19 0.83
N VAL A 575 8.25 -15.93 0.42
CA VAL A 575 9.16 -16.65 1.33
C VAL A 575 10.56 -16.75 0.74
N LEU A 576 11.57 -16.83 1.60
CA LEU A 576 12.95 -17.13 1.20
C LEU A 576 13.07 -18.55 0.62
N THR A 577 13.89 -18.72 -0.43
CA THR A 577 14.09 -20.01 -1.12
C THR A 577 14.32 -21.20 -0.17
N PRO A 578 15.21 -21.12 0.85
CA PRO A 578 15.47 -22.25 1.74
C PRO A 578 14.27 -22.69 2.58
N GLN A 579 13.31 -21.80 2.81
CA GLN A 579 12.11 -22.06 3.63
C GLN A 579 10.86 -22.37 2.79
N SER A 580 10.97 -22.30 1.46
CA SER A 580 9.85 -22.42 0.52
C SER A 580 9.04 -23.71 0.70
N LYS A 581 9.71 -24.87 0.80
CA LYS A 581 9.03 -26.16 0.94
C LYS A 581 8.12 -26.23 2.18
N ARG A 582 8.63 -25.79 3.35
CA ARG A 582 7.86 -25.85 4.60
C ARG A 582 6.74 -24.81 4.61
N SER A 583 6.99 -23.59 4.14
CA SER A 583 5.94 -22.58 4.04
C SER A 583 4.84 -22.98 3.05
N LEU A 584 5.20 -23.59 1.92
CA LEU A 584 4.24 -24.17 0.98
C LEU A 584 3.42 -25.30 1.63
N GLU A 585 4.06 -26.19 2.40
CA GLU A 585 3.34 -27.24 3.13
C GLU A 585 2.26 -26.66 4.06
N LEU A 586 2.62 -25.64 4.85
CA LEU A 586 1.70 -24.99 5.78
C LEU A 586 0.56 -24.27 5.05
N VAL A 587 0.88 -23.43 4.06
CA VAL A 587 -0.14 -22.67 3.33
C VAL A 587 -1.07 -23.63 2.58
N LEU A 588 -0.55 -24.62 1.87
CA LEU A 588 -1.40 -25.60 1.16
C LEU A 588 -2.23 -26.46 2.12
N ALA A 589 -1.73 -26.75 3.32
CA ALA A 589 -2.51 -27.43 4.35
C ALA A 589 -3.60 -26.53 4.94
N ALA A 590 -3.38 -25.23 5.10
CA ALA A 590 -4.41 -24.26 5.50
C ALA A 590 -5.54 -24.13 4.45
N LEU A 591 -5.20 -24.24 3.15
CA LEU A 591 -6.19 -24.17 2.08
C LEU A 591 -7.10 -25.41 2.02
N GLU A 592 -6.56 -26.61 2.21
CA GLU A 592 -7.30 -27.89 2.03
C GLU A 592 -7.78 -28.52 3.35
N PHE A 593 -7.04 -28.36 4.44
CA PHE A 593 -7.30 -29.03 5.73
C PHE A 593 -7.44 -28.07 6.93
N PRO A 594 -8.20 -26.97 6.82
CA PRO A 594 -8.48 -26.10 7.96
C PRO A 594 -9.29 -26.82 9.04
N SER A 595 -8.98 -26.57 10.31
CA SER A 595 -9.66 -27.19 11.46
C SER A 595 -10.88 -26.40 11.94
N PHE A 596 -10.99 -25.13 11.54
CA PHE A 596 -12.02 -24.16 11.94
C PHE A 596 -12.24 -24.14 13.46
N PRO A 597 -11.31 -23.67 14.31
CA PRO A 597 -11.52 -23.65 15.75
C PRO A 597 -12.76 -22.82 16.16
N LYS A 598 -13.44 -23.24 17.24
CA LYS A 598 -14.72 -22.65 17.66
C LYS A 598 -14.55 -21.21 18.17
N ASP A 599 -13.54 -20.99 18.99
CA ASP A 599 -13.12 -19.67 19.48
C ASP A 599 -12.77 -18.73 18.33
N ALA A 600 -11.96 -19.20 17.37
CA ALA A 600 -11.62 -18.43 16.18
C ALA A 600 -12.84 -18.08 15.32
N PHE A 601 -13.81 -19.00 15.18
CA PHE A 601 -15.09 -18.76 14.51
C PHE A 601 -15.87 -17.63 15.16
N GLU A 602 -16.07 -17.67 16.48
CA GLU A 602 -16.82 -16.62 17.19
C GLU A 602 -16.12 -15.26 17.10
N ARG A 603 -14.78 -15.24 17.23
CA ARG A 603 -13.97 -14.02 17.09
C ARG A 603 -14.10 -13.43 15.68
N ASN A 604 -13.88 -14.23 14.63
CA ASN A 604 -13.97 -13.76 13.24
C ASN A 604 -15.39 -13.32 12.86
N LYS A 605 -16.43 -13.99 13.38
CA LYS A 605 -17.82 -13.58 13.21
C LYS A 605 -18.09 -12.20 13.83
N LYS A 606 -17.63 -11.96 15.07
CA LYS A 606 -17.71 -10.63 15.71
C LYS A 606 -16.96 -9.57 14.89
N MET A 607 -15.73 -9.86 14.47
CA MET A 607 -14.92 -8.94 13.65
C MET A 607 -15.63 -8.59 12.35
N GLN A 608 -16.19 -9.57 11.63
CA GLN A 608 -16.91 -9.33 10.39
C GLN A 608 -18.20 -8.51 10.62
N VAL A 609 -18.94 -8.73 11.72
CA VAL A 609 -20.07 -7.86 12.08
C VAL A 609 -19.61 -6.43 12.33
N SER A 610 -18.48 -6.24 13.04
CA SER A 610 -17.88 -4.92 13.23
C SER A 610 -17.47 -4.27 11.90
N GLU A 611 -16.87 -5.02 10.96
CA GLU A 611 -16.53 -4.52 9.62
C GLU A 611 -17.79 -4.13 8.81
N ILE A 612 -18.88 -4.89 8.93
CA ILE A 612 -20.17 -4.55 8.29
C ILE A 612 -20.72 -3.25 8.86
N LEU A 613 -20.81 -3.15 10.18
CA LEU A 613 -21.23 -1.90 10.80
C LEU A 613 -20.32 -0.77 10.33
N GLU A 614 -19.00 -1.01 10.21
CA GLU A 614 -18.03 -0.02 9.73
C GLU A 614 -18.40 0.55 8.37
N SER A 615 -18.53 -0.36 7.41
CA SER A 615 -18.92 -0.06 6.03
C SER A 615 -20.22 0.74 5.91
N GLU A 616 -21.13 0.61 6.88
CA GLU A 616 -22.43 1.28 6.81
C GLU A 616 -22.37 2.80 7.02
N LYS A 617 -21.29 3.32 7.61
CA LYS A 617 -21.05 4.77 7.76
C LYS A 617 -20.30 5.39 6.58
N GLN A 618 -19.81 4.58 5.64
CA GLN A 618 -19.02 5.06 4.50
C GLN A 618 -19.92 5.32 3.30
N SER A 619 -20.22 6.60 3.01
CA SER A 619 -21.15 6.98 1.94
C SER A 619 -20.78 6.42 0.56
N LEU A 620 -19.49 6.36 0.22
CA LEU A 620 -19.05 5.80 -1.07
C LEU A 620 -19.33 4.31 -1.17
N LEU A 621 -19.05 3.55 -0.11
CA LEU A 621 -19.27 2.11 -0.09
C LEU A 621 -20.77 1.80 -0.16
N ARG A 622 -21.60 2.52 0.60
CA ARG A 622 -23.06 2.46 0.54
C ARG A 622 -23.57 2.71 -0.89
N ALA A 623 -23.07 3.74 -1.56
CA ALA A 623 -23.49 4.05 -2.92
C ALA A 623 -23.08 2.96 -3.93
N ARG A 624 -21.86 2.41 -3.81
CA ARG A 624 -21.38 1.30 -4.67
C ARG A 624 -22.20 0.03 -4.49
N GLU A 625 -22.52 -0.32 -3.25
CA GLU A 625 -23.36 -1.47 -2.93
C GLU A 625 -24.78 -1.33 -3.48
N ALA A 626 -25.38 -0.15 -3.33
CA ALA A 626 -26.70 0.13 -3.89
C ALA A 626 -26.69 0.05 -5.42
N LEU A 627 -25.68 0.62 -6.10
CA LEU A 627 -25.57 0.52 -7.55
C LEU A 627 -25.38 -0.94 -7.99
N ALA A 628 -24.51 -1.70 -7.34
CA ALA A 628 -24.31 -3.13 -7.65
C ALA A 628 -25.61 -3.93 -7.46
N ARG A 629 -26.37 -3.66 -6.38
CA ARG A 629 -27.67 -4.27 -6.13
C ARG A 629 -28.70 -3.92 -7.20
N ILE A 630 -28.72 -2.67 -7.68
CA ILE A 630 -29.61 -2.24 -8.77
C ILE A 630 -29.24 -2.93 -10.08
N VAL A 631 -27.94 -2.99 -10.41
CA VAL A 631 -27.46 -3.53 -11.69
C VAL A 631 -27.60 -5.04 -11.78
N TYR A 632 -27.21 -5.78 -10.72
CA TYR A 632 -27.23 -7.24 -10.74
C TYR A 632 -28.50 -7.84 -10.10
N GLY A 633 -29.21 -7.08 -9.29
CA GLY A 633 -30.31 -7.56 -8.45
C GLY A 633 -29.83 -8.07 -7.08
N ALA A 634 -30.70 -7.95 -6.07
CA ALA A 634 -30.40 -8.35 -4.69
C ALA A 634 -30.19 -9.87 -4.50
N GLY A 635 -30.72 -10.69 -5.42
CA GLY A 635 -30.54 -12.14 -5.42
C GLY A 635 -29.26 -12.63 -6.13
N HIS A 636 -28.50 -11.74 -6.76
CA HIS A 636 -27.27 -12.11 -7.47
C HIS A 636 -26.04 -11.90 -6.54
N PRO A 637 -25.08 -12.85 -6.46
CA PRO A 637 -23.90 -12.70 -5.60
C PRO A 637 -23.09 -11.40 -5.81
N MET A 638 -22.99 -10.93 -7.05
CA MET A 638 -22.32 -9.65 -7.37
C MET A 638 -23.14 -8.41 -6.99
N GLY A 639 -24.45 -8.54 -6.76
CA GLY A 639 -25.32 -7.46 -6.26
C GLY A 639 -25.46 -7.43 -4.73
N ARG A 640 -24.90 -8.42 -4.04
CA ARG A 640 -24.90 -8.51 -2.57
C ARG A 640 -23.64 -7.88 -1.98
N ARG A 641 -23.64 -7.65 -0.67
CA ARG A 641 -22.44 -7.25 0.08
C ARG A 641 -21.49 -8.42 0.23
N SER A 642 -20.19 -8.21 -0.03
CA SER A 642 -19.16 -9.25 0.12
C SER A 642 -19.09 -9.78 1.55
N ALA A 643 -19.18 -8.87 2.52
CA ALA A 643 -19.14 -9.19 3.95
C ALA A 643 -20.49 -9.71 4.48
N GLY A 644 -21.56 -9.69 3.69
CA GLY A 644 -22.91 -9.98 4.15
C GLY A 644 -23.58 -8.81 4.87
N THR A 645 -24.63 -9.10 5.61
CA THR A 645 -25.30 -8.17 6.52
C THR A 645 -25.15 -8.65 7.95
N ARG A 646 -25.39 -7.76 8.92
CA ARG A 646 -25.45 -8.15 10.34
C ARG A 646 -26.36 -9.37 10.53
N GLU A 647 -27.56 -9.33 9.95
CA GLU A 647 -28.54 -10.40 10.06
C GLU A 647 -28.04 -11.73 9.48
N THR A 648 -27.42 -11.74 8.30
CA THR A 648 -26.95 -12.99 7.70
C THR A 648 -25.76 -13.54 8.45
N VAL A 649 -24.80 -12.69 8.83
CA VAL A 649 -23.58 -13.12 9.53
C VAL A 649 -23.88 -13.60 10.95
N GLU A 650 -24.76 -12.92 11.70
CA GLU A 650 -25.18 -13.38 13.04
C GLU A 650 -25.83 -14.77 13.02
N LYS A 651 -26.44 -15.18 11.91
CA LYS A 651 -27.07 -16.49 11.73
C LYS A 651 -26.12 -17.60 11.25
N LEU A 652 -24.92 -17.26 10.77
CA LEU A 652 -23.95 -18.27 10.32
C LEU A 652 -23.51 -19.16 11.47
N SER A 653 -23.38 -20.46 11.19
CA SER A 653 -22.79 -21.45 12.09
C SER A 653 -21.41 -21.90 11.61
N ARG A 654 -20.68 -22.60 12.47
CA ARG A 654 -19.38 -23.21 12.13
C ARG A 654 -19.55 -24.32 11.08
N GLU A 655 -20.64 -25.07 11.18
CA GLU A 655 -21.00 -26.13 10.23
C GLU A 655 -21.23 -25.54 8.83
N ASP A 656 -21.85 -24.35 8.74
CA ASP A 656 -22.03 -23.66 7.45
C ASP A 656 -20.68 -23.38 6.76
N VAL A 657 -19.66 -22.99 7.53
CA VAL A 657 -18.30 -22.74 7.02
C VAL A 657 -17.64 -24.03 6.56
N GLN A 658 -17.77 -25.10 7.34
CA GLN A 658 -17.20 -26.42 7.02
C GLN A 658 -17.83 -27.01 5.75
N ASP A 659 -19.16 -26.95 5.64
CA ASP A 659 -19.91 -27.43 4.48
C ASP A 659 -19.57 -26.62 3.22
N PHE A 660 -19.46 -25.29 3.38
CA PHE A 660 -19.10 -24.40 2.28
C PHE A 660 -17.67 -24.65 1.78
N HIS A 661 -16.71 -24.81 2.70
CA HIS A 661 -15.33 -25.18 2.38
C HIS A 661 -15.28 -26.49 1.60
N ALA A 662 -15.87 -27.56 2.14
CA ALA A 662 -15.86 -28.89 1.55
C ALA A 662 -16.50 -28.94 0.14
N LYS A 663 -17.46 -28.05 -0.13
CA LYS A 663 -18.17 -27.94 -1.41
C LYS A 663 -17.46 -27.05 -2.44
N VAL A 664 -16.90 -25.92 -2.02
CA VAL A 664 -16.47 -24.84 -2.92
C VAL A 664 -14.95 -24.78 -3.13
N PHE A 665 -14.19 -25.10 -2.08
CA PHE A 665 -12.75 -24.93 -2.03
C PHE A 665 -12.07 -26.24 -2.46
N THR A 666 -12.36 -26.70 -3.67
CA THR A 666 -11.82 -27.96 -4.20
C THR A 666 -10.51 -27.72 -4.97
N PRO A 667 -9.58 -28.70 -4.99
CA PRO A 667 -8.37 -28.63 -5.80
C PRO A 667 -8.61 -28.37 -7.29
N GLY A 668 -9.63 -29.00 -7.89
CA GLY A 668 -9.99 -28.75 -9.30
C GLY A 668 -10.50 -27.34 -9.59
N ASN A 669 -10.81 -26.55 -8.56
CA ASN A 669 -11.17 -25.14 -8.67
C ASN A 669 -10.01 -24.18 -8.37
N LEU A 670 -8.81 -24.70 -8.06
CA LEU A 670 -7.65 -23.93 -7.62
C LEU A 670 -6.65 -23.74 -8.77
N VAL A 671 -6.27 -22.48 -8.99
CA VAL A 671 -5.13 -22.13 -9.84
C VAL A 671 -4.02 -21.58 -8.95
N MET A 672 -2.82 -22.12 -9.07
CA MET A 672 -1.62 -21.67 -8.39
C MET A 672 -0.60 -21.14 -9.41
N THR A 673 0.14 -20.13 -9.00
CA THR A 673 1.23 -19.55 -9.78
C THR A 673 2.40 -19.36 -8.85
N LEU A 674 3.55 -19.94 -9.19
CA LEU A 674 4.78 -19.80 -8.42
C LEU A 674 5.82 -19.11 -9.30
N VAL A 675 6.44 -18.06 -8.75
CA VAL A 675 7.50 -17.30 -9.40
C VAL A 675 8.63 -17.07 -8.43
N GLY A 676 9.86 -17.43 -8.80
CA GLY A 676 11.01 -17.21 -7.93
C GLY A 676 12.19 -18.15 -8.17
N ASP A 677 13.08 -18.18 -7.19
CA ASP A 677 14.34 -18.92 -7.26
C ASP A 677 14.11 -20.40 -6.91
N PHE A 678 13.81 -21.20 -7.93
CA PHE A 678 13.66 -22.65 -7.86
C PHE A 678 13.93 -23.30 -9.22
N ASP A 679 14.18 -24.61 -9.26
CA ASP A 679 14.06 -25.40 -10.48
C ASP A 679 12.61 -25.85 -10.68
N SER A 680 12.06 -25.63 -11.88
CA SER A 680 10.64 -25.90 -12.14
C SER A 680 10.26 -27.36 -11.96
N ARG A 681 11.14 -28.32 -12.31
CA ARG A 681 10.85 -29.76 -12.21
C ARG A 681 10.88 -30.22 -10.76
N GLU A 682 11.86 -29.75 -9.98
CA GLU A 682 11.93 -30.02 -8.54
C GLU A 682 10.75 -29.41 -7.78
N MET A 683 10.35 -28.18 -8.13
CA MET A 683 9.18 -27.53 -7.55
C MET A 683 7.89 -28.29 -7.87
N GLU A 684 7.73 -28.76 -9.11
CA GLU A 684 6.60 -29.62 -9.48
C GLU A 684 6.56 -30.90 -8.63
N GLN A 685 7.69 -31.59 -8.46
CA GLN A 685 7.76 -32.79 -7.61
C GLN A 685 7.42 -32.48 -6.15
N THR A 686 7.89 -31.35 -5.64
CA THR A 686 7.56 -30.86 -4.29
C THR A 686 6.05 -30.65 -4.15
N LEU A 687 5.42 -29.95 -5.09
CA LEU A 687 3.98 -29.72 -5.09
C LEU A 687 3.19 -31.03 -5.19
N ARG A 688 3.60 -31.97 -6.05
CA ARG A 688 2.99 -33.31 -6.14
C ARG A 688 3.08 -34.07 -4.82
N SER A 689 4.22 -33.98 -4.13
CA SER A 689 4.40 -34.61 -2.81
C SER A 689 3.53 -33.94 -1.73
N LEU A 690 3.46 -32.61 -1.70
CA LEU A 690 2.69 -31.87 -0.69
C LEU A 690 1.18 -32.06 -0.85
N THR A 691 0.73 -32.24 -2.09
CA THR A 691 -0.69 -32.39 -2.47
C THR A 691 -1.11 -33.84 -2.71
N LYS A 692 -0.28 -34.83 -2.37
CA LYS A 692 -0.56 -36.26 -2.63
C LYS A 692 -1.87 -36.76 -2.00
N ASP A 693 -2.25 -36.18 -0.86
CA ASP A 693 -3.45 -36.54 -0.09
C ASP A 693 -4.67 -35.69 -0.47
N TRP A 694 -4.52 -34.78 -1.45
CA TRP A 694 -5.63 -33.95 -1.91
C TRP A 694 -6.63 -34.81 -2.70
N PRO A 695 -7.92 -34.68 -2.42
CA PRO A 695 -8.93 -35.42 -3.17
C PRO A 695 -8.99 -34.87 -4.60
N ALA A 696 -9.09 -35.78 -5.59
CA ALA A 696 -9.32 -35.41 -6.98
C ALA A 696 -10.80 -34.97 -7.17
N LYS A 697 -11.12 -33.77 -6.69
CA LYS A 697 -12.45 -33.16 -6.80
C LYS A 697 -12.43 -32.08 -7.89
N PRO A 698 -13.31 -32.18 -8.90
CA PRO A 698 -13.42 -31.15 -9.93
C PRO A 698 -13.91 -29.82 -9.35
N ALA A 699 -13.84 -28.76 -10.14
CA ALA A 699 -14.52 -27.51 -9.80
C ALA A 699 -16.03 -27.76 -9.64
N PRO A 700 -16.68 -27.22 -8.60
CA PRO A 700 -18.12 -27.32 -8.44
C PRO A 700 -18.84 -26.65 -9.61
N ALA A 701 -20.00 -27.20 -10.00
CA ALA A 701 -20.83 -26.57 -11.02
C ALA A 701 -21.31 -25.20 -10.53
N LEU A 702 -21.15 -24.18 -11.37
CA LEU A 702 -21.63 -22.84 -11.05
C LEU A 702 -23.14 -22.87 -10.83
N PRO A 703 -23.65 -22.16 -9.81
CA PRO A 703 -25.09 -22.08 -9.61
C PRO A 703 -25.76 -21.39 -10.79
N THR A 704 -27.02 -21.74 -11.05
CA THR A 704 -27.86 -21.01 -12.01
C THR A 704 -28.09 -19.61 -11.45
N LEU A 705 -27.36 -18.63 -11.96
CA LEU A 705 -27.50 -17.25 -11.57
C LEU A 705 -28.65 -16.61 -12.35
N SER A 706 -29.54 -15.91 -11.65
CA SER A 706 -30.53 -15.04 -12.29
C SER A 706 -29.79 -14.09 -13.24
N SER A 707 -30.21 -14.00 -14.50
CA SER A 707 -29.65 -13.01 -15.41
C SER A 707 -29.81 -11.63 -14.77
N PRO A 708 -28.76 -10.77 -14.78
CA PRO A 708 -28.88 -9.39 -14.36
C PRO A 708 -30.09 -8.81 -15.08
N ILE A 709 -31.07 -8.32 -14.33
CA ILE A 709 -32.37 -7.91 -14.88
C ILE A 709 -32.05 -6.79 -15.87
N PRO A 710 -32.20 -6.99 -17.20
CA PRO A 710 -32.16 -5.86 -18.12
C PRO A 710 -33.28 -4.97 -17.62
N THR A 711 -32.97 -3.73 -17.24
CA THR A 711 -33.93 -2.83 -16.59
C THR A 711 -35.18 -2.52 -17.44
N GLY A 712 -35.38 -3.16 -18.61
CA GLY A 712 -36.52 -2.91 -19.49
C GLY A 712 -36.56 -1.46 -19.98
N GLY A 713 -35.45 -0.73 -19.85
CA GLY A 713 -35.39 0.73 -20.08
C GLY A 713 -35.82 1.59 -18.88
N GLN A 714 -36.17 1.03 -17.73
CA GLN A 714 -36.48 1.79 -16.50
C GLN A 714 -35.20 2.01 -15.67
N THR A 715 -34.70 3.24 -15.66
CA THR A 715 -33.59 3.63 -14.77
C THR A 715 -34.07 3.70 -13.33
N VAL A 716 -33.37 3.06 -12.40
CA VAL A 716 -33.63 3.20 -10.96
C VAL A 716 -32.84 4.39 -10.41
N SER A 717 -33.49 5.17 -9.55
CA SER A 717 -32.84 6.22 -8.77
C SER A 717 -32.98 5.92 -7.29
N GLU A 718 -31.87 5.95 -6.56
CA GLU A 718 -31.81 5.76 -5.12
C GLU A 718 -31.02 6.88 -4.45
N VAL A 719 -31.58 7.44 -3.39
CA VAL A 719 -30.92 8.43 -2.54
C VAL A 719 -30.78 7.84 -1.15
N ILE A 720 -29.55 7.81 -0.63
CA ILE A 720 -29.21 7.33 0.70
C ILE A 720 -28.84 8.55 1.53
N SER A 721 -29.78 9.01 2.35
CA SER A 721 -29.55 10.13 3.27
C SER A 721 -28.58 9.73 4.37
N MET A 722 -27.47 10.46 4.48
CA MET A 722 -26.38 10.27 5.43
C MET A 722 -25.96 11.64 6.01
N PRO A 723 -26.78 12.23 6.91
CA PRO A 723 -26.59 13.59 7.43
C PRO A 723 -25.25 13.83 8.12
N GLU A 724 -24.62 12.77 8.62
CA GLU A 724 -23.32 12.79 9.30
C GLU A 724 -22.13 12.95 8.35
N THR A 725 -22.32 12.79 7.04
CA THR A 725 -21.24 12.85 6.05
C THR A 725 -21.06 14.24 5.47
N VAL A 726 -19.82 14.59 5.09
CA VAL A 726 -19.49 15.93 4.57
C VAL A 726 -19.75 16.05 3.06
N GLN A 727 -19.38 15.02 2.29
CA GLN A 727 -19.48 15.02 0.83
C GLN A 727 -20.62 14.13 0.33
N LEU A 728 -21.23 14.55 -0.78
CA LEU A 728 -22.12 13.72 -1.56
C LEU A 728 -21.31 12.79 -2.49
N GLN A 729 -21.58 11.50 -2.40
CA GLN A 729 -21.03 10.48 -3.29
C GLN A 729 -22.07 10.16 -4.35
N PHE A 730 -21.77 10.50 -5.61
CA PHE A 730 -22.71 10.34 -6.72
C PHE A 730 -22.19 9.35 -7.76
N LEU A 731 -23.05 8.37 -8.09
CA LEU A 731 -22.75 7.31 -9.03
C LEU A 731 -23.84 7.23 -10.12
N LEU A 732 -23.39 7.06 -11.36
CA LEU A 732 -24.24 6.70 -12.50
C LEU A 732 -23.70 5.42 -13.14
N GLY A 733 -24.57 4.47 -13.47
CA GLY A 733 -24.07 3.27 -14.11
C GLY A 733 -25.10 2.27 -14.59
N HIS A 734 -24.63 1.33 -15.40
CA HIS A 734 -25.41 0.20 -15.89
C HIS A 734 -24.52 -1.04 -16.02
N GLN A 735 -25.10 -2.18 -16.37
CA GLN A 735 -24.33 -3.39 -16.66
C GLN A 735 -23.30 -3.10 -17.77
N GLY A 736 -22.05 -3.45 -17.52
CA GLY A 736 -20.93 -3.27 -18.44
C GLY A 736 -20.70 -4.52 -19.31
N ILE A 737 -19.44 -4.74 -19.67
CA ILE A 737 -19.02 -5.81 -20.57
C ILE A 737 -18.31 -6.95 -19.84
N ARG A 738 -18.14 -8.08 -20.52
CA ARG A 738 -17.24 -9.16 -20.12
C ARG A 738 -15.81 -8.87 -20.58
N ARG A 739 -14.83 -9.55 -19.98
CA ARG A 739 -13.42 -9.40 -20.34
C ARG A 739 -13.08 -9.91 -21.74
N ASP A 740 -13.86 -10.86 -22.24
CA ASP A 740 -13.74 -11.48 -23.57
C ASP A 740 -14.57 -10.76 -24.66
N ASP A 741 -15.16 -9.61 -24.36
CA ASP A 741 -15.85 -8.79 -25.36
C ASP A 741 -14.85 -8.34 -26.46
N PRO A 742 -15.19 -8.50 -27.75
CA PRO A 742 -14.33 -8.07 -28.86
C PRO A 742 -13.96 -6.59 -28.85
N ASP A 743 -14.76 -5.74 -28.19
CA ASP A 743 -14.50 -4.30 -28.07
C ASP A 743 -13.68 -3.94 -26.82
N TYR A 744 -13.27 -4.92 -25.98
CA TYR A 744 -12.61 -4.66 -24.69
C TYR A 744 -11.44 -3.68 -24.79
N TYR A 745 -10.52 -3.88 -25.75
CA TYR A 745 -9.34 -3.01 -25.88
C TYR A 745 -9.68 -1.59 -26.36
N ALA A 746 -10.69 -1.46 -27.23
CA ALA A 746 -11.19 -0.15 -27.65
C ALA A 746 -11.91 0.57 -26.51
N LEU A 747 -12.67 -0.15 -25.69
CA LEU A 747 -13.31 0.38 -24.49
C LEU A 747 -12.28 0.73 -23.40
N LEU A 748 -11.18 -0.01 -23.28
CA LEU A 748 -10.08 0.34 -22.39
C LEU A 748 -9.41 1.66 -22.78
N VAL A 749 -9.19 1.90 -24.09
CA VAL A 749 -8.71 3.20 -24.58
C VAL A 749 -9.75 4.30 -24.34
N MET A 750 -11.04 4.02 -24.62
CA MET A 750 -12.14 4.94 -24.35
C MET A 750 -12.22 5.33 -22.87
N ASP A 751 -12.06 4.38 -21.95
CA ASP A 751 -12.06 4.65 -20.51
C ASP A 751 -10.98 5.67 -20.14
N HIS A 752 -9.78 5.59 -20.73
CA HIS A 752 -8.70 6.56 -20.49
C HIS A 752 -8.96 7.92 -21.14
N VAL A 753 -9.70 8.00 -22.24
CA VAL A 753 -10.15 9.27 -22.82
C VAL A 753 -11.26 9.91 -21.98
N LEU A 754 -12.18 9.09 -21.47
CA LEU A 754 -13.40 9.57 -20.81
C LEU A 754 -13.18 9.95 -19.34
N GLY A 755 -12.57 9.06 -18.55
CA GLY A 755 -12.69 9.16 -17.09
C GLY A 755 -11.66 8.41 -16.24
N THR A 756 -10.75 7.64 -16.83
CA THR A 756 -9.59 7.04 -16.13
C THR A 756 -8.29 7.65 -16.63
N GLY A 757 -8.43 8.90 -17.06
CA GLY A 757 -7.40 9.70 -17.65
C GLY A 757 -6.21 9.73 -16.74
N PRO A 758 -5.08 9.26 -17.24
CA PRO A 758 -3.87 9.26 -16.47
C PRO A 758 -3.59 10.73 -16.02
N GLY A 759 -3.32 11.02 -14.74
CA GLY A 759 -2.99 12.37 -14.25
C GLY A 759 -4.11 13.41 -14.41
N PHE A 760 -5.38 12.95 -14.38
CA PHE A 760 -6.59 13.78 -14.49
C PHE A 760 -6.79 14.44 -15.87
N THR A 761 -6.36 13.78 -16.93
CA THR A 761 -6.30 14.42 -18.26
C THR A 761 -7.36 13.96 -19.22
N ASP A 762 -8.21 13.06 -18.75
CA ASP A 762 -9.45 12.72 -19.40
C ASP A 762 -10.43 13.88 -19.39
N ARG A 763 -11.48 13.73 -20.20
CA ARG A 763 -12.52 14.73 -20.38
C ARG A 763 -13.26 15.05 -19.09
N LEU A 764 -13.59 14.07 -18.25
CA LEU A 764 -14.35 14.28 -17.02
C LEU A 764 -13.53 15.05 -15.97
N SER A 765 -12.26 14.69 -15.79
CA SER A 765 -11.35 15.40 -14.92
C SER A 765 -11.14 16.84 -15.39
N SER A 766 -10.87 17.06 -16.68
CA SER A 766 -10.67 18.42 -17.21
C SER A 766 -11.92 19.30 -17.07
N SER A 767 -13.11 18.73 -17.25
CA SER A 767 -14.38 19.48 -17.20
C SER A 767 -14.91 19.68 -15.77
N LEU A 768 -15.12 18.61 -15.02
CA LEU A 768 -15.76 18.67 -13.70
C LEU A 768 -14.80 19.07 -12.58
N ARG A 769 -13.52 18.66 -12.64
CA ARG A 769 -12.53 18.97 -11.60
C ARG A 769 -11.76 20.25 -11.90
N ASP A 770 -11.05 20.32 -13.02
CA ASP A 770 -10.12 21.42 -13.26
C ASP A 770 -10.82 22.74 -13.62
N ARG A 771 -11.83 22.71 -14.49
CA ARG A 771 -12.53 23.93 -14.93
C ARG A 771 -13.66 24.37 -14.01
N GLU A 772 -14.41 23.41 -13.47
CA GLU A 772 -15.61 23.71 -12.68
C GLU A 772 -15.42 23.56 -11.16
N GLY A 773 -14.32 22.94 -10.70
CA GLY A 773 -14.02 22.81 -9.27
C GLY A 773 -15.06 22.00 -8.49
N LEU A 774 -15.78 21.07 -9.14
CA LEU A 774 -16.91 20.36 -8.53
C LEU A 774 -16.48 19.22 -7.61
N ALA A 775 -15.28 18.68 -7.79
CA ALA A 775 -14.83 17.51 -7.05
C ALA A 775 -13.31 17.37 -7.01
N TYR A 776 -12.81 16.69 -5.99
CA TYR A 776 -11.42 16.24 -5.94
C TYR A 776 -11.19 14.97 -6.77
N THR A 777 -12.15 14.03 -6.74
CA THR A 777 -12.13 12.77 -7.49
C THR A 777 -13.33 12.65 -8.42
N VAL A 778 -13.08 12.32 -9.68
CA VAL A 778 -14.08 11.99 -10.69
C VAL A 778 -13.54 10.86 -11.57
N SER A 779 -14.40 9.93 -11.99
CA SER A 779 -14.00 8.89 -12.93
C SER A 779 -15.17 8.32 -13.71
N ALA A 780 -14.88 7.68 -14.84
CA ALA A 780 -15.81 6.83 -15.58
C ALA A 780 -15.08 5.68 -16.28
N GLN A 781 -15.61 4.46 -16.17
CA GLN A 781 -15.01 3.27 -16.79
C GLN A 781 -16.01 2.14 -16.99
N ILE A 782 -15.82 1.34 -18.04
CA ILE A 782 -16.58 0.09 -18.29
C ILE A 782 -15.69 -1.15 -18.26
N SER A 783 -14.40 -1.02 -18.58
CA SER A 783 -13.46 -2.15 -18.65
C SER A 783 -12.89 -2.55 -17.29
N GLY A 784 -12.91 -1.65 -16.29
CA GLY A 784 -12.26 -1.86 -14.99
C GLY A 784 -12.86 -2.98 -14.14
N SER A 785 -14.14 -3.29 -14.31
CA SER A 785 -14.83 -4.40 -13.62
C SER A 785 -15.20 -5.55 -14.56
N ALA A 786 -14.73 -5.51 -15.81
CA ALA A 786 -14.99 -6.56 -16.79
C ALA A 786 -14.24 -7.84 -16.40
N ASP A 787 -14.97 -8.95 -16.30
CA ASP A 787 -14.44 -10.25 -15.87
C ASP A 787 -15.07 -11.38 -16.72
N LEU A 788 -14.98 -12.64 -16.26
CA LEU A 788 -15.72 -13.78 -16.80
C LEU A 788 -17.25 -13.62 -16.68
N ARG A 789 -17.72 -12.55 -16.06
CA ARG A 789 -19.11 -12.08 -16.07
C ARG A 789 -19.13 -10.59 -16.43
N PRO A 790 -20.25 -10.08 -16.97
CA PRO A 790 -20.36 -8.66 -17.27
C PRO A 790 -20.13 -7.83 -16.01
N GLY A 791 -19.28 -6.80 -16.13
CA GLY A 791 -19.01 -5.83 -15.06
C GLY A 791 -20.10 -4.76 -14.95
N ILE A 792 -19.70 -3.58 -14.47
CA ILE A 792 -20.50 -2.35 -14.40
C ILE A 792 -19.77 -1.25 -15.18
N PHE A 793 -20.50 -0.55 -16.06
CA PHE A 793 -20.13 0.80 -16.45
C PHE A 793 -20.45 1.74 -15.30
N LEU A 794 -19.44 2.41 -14.74
CA LEU A 794 -19.56 3.25 -13.56
C LEU A 794 -18.95 4.63 -13.85
N CYS A 795 -19.75 5.67 -13.70
CA CYS A 795 -19.31 7.04 -13.43
C CYS A 795 -19.39 7.30 -11.92
N TYR A 796 -18.38 7.93 -11.36
CA TYR A 796 -18.28 8.23 -9.93
C TYR A 796 -17.69 9.63 -9.70
N ILE A 797 -18.26 10.36 -8.73
CA ILE A 797 -17.73 11.64 -8.26
C ILE A 797 -18.09 11.88 -6.78
N GLY A 798 -17.14 12.41 -6.02
CA GLY A 798 -17.38 12.96 -4.68
C GLY A 798 -17.43 14.49 -4.73
N THR A 799 -18.55 15.10 -4.36
CA THR A 799 -18.83 16.54 -4.58
C THR A 799 -19.48 17.18 -3.36
N ASP A 800 -19.46 18.51 -3.30
CA ASP A 800 -20.38 19.26 -2.45
C ASP A 800 -21.86 18.92 -2.80
N PRO A 801 -22.72 18.66 -1.81
CA PRO A 801 -24.14 18.34 -2.02
C PRO A 801 -24.92 19.36 -2.85
N ALA A 802 -24.58 20.66 -2.77
CA ALA A 802 -25.24 21.71 -3.54
C ALA A 802 -25.01 21.57 -5.05
N ASN A 803 -23.95 20.87 -5.46
CA ASN A 803 -23.62 20.65 -6.85
C ASN A 803 -24.31 19.43 -7.47
N PHE A 804 -25.16 18.71 -6.74
CA PHE A 804 -25.73 17.42 -7.17
C PHE A 804 -26.36 17.47 -8.57
N ALA A 805 -27.33 18.37 -8.79
CA ALA A 805 -28.03 18.48 -10.07
C ALA A 805 -27.08 18.89 -11.22
N ARG A 806 -26.10 19.74 -10.93
CA ARG A 806 -25.09 20.20 -11.90
C ARG A 806 -24.19 19.05 -12.33
N VAL A 807 -23.69 18.28 -11.37
CA VAL A 807 -22.83 17.13 -11.61
C VAL A 807 -23.54 16.04 -12.42
N GLU A 808 -24.80 15.73 -12.10
CA GLU A 808 -25.59 14.76 -12.87
C GLU A 808 -25.73 15.19 -14.33
N LYS A 809 -26.05 16.47 -14.56
CA LYS A 809 -26.14 17.03 -15.90
C LYS A 809 -24.81 16.90 -16.64
N ARG A 810 -23.68 17.24 -16.01
CA ARG A 810 -22.35 17.15 -16.63
C ARG A 810 -21.93 15.73 -17.00
N PHE A 811 -22.21 14.73 -16.17
CA PHE A 811 -21.95 13.34 -16.55
C PHE A 811 -22.74 12.94 -17.80
N ARG A 812 -24.02 13.28 -17.85
CA ARG A 812 -24.87 12.95 -19.02
C ARG A 812 -24.38 13.66 -20.28
N GLU A 813 -23.94 14.91 -20.17
CA GLU A 813 -23.35 15.67 -21.28
C GLU A 813 -22.08 15.01 -21.80
N GLU A 814 -21.11 14.68 -20.94
CA GLU A 814 -19.86 14.06 -21.39
C GLU A 814 -20.06 12.65 -21.96
N ILE A 815 -20.98 11.86 -21.39
CA ILE A 815 -21.39 10.57 -21.97
C ILE A 815 -22.05 10.77 -23.34
N ALA A 816 -22.87 11.79 -23.52
CA ALA A 816 -23.46 12.10 -24.83
C ALA A 816 -22.36 12.51 -25.83
N ARG A 817 -21.45 13.40 -25.42
CA ARG A 817 -20.37 13.92 -26.27
C ARG A 817 -19.43 12.83 -26.74
N ILE A 818 -18.96 11.92 -25.89
CA ILE A 818 -18.08 10.82 -26.33
C ILE A 818 -18.76 9.84 -27.29
N ARG A 819 -20.10 9.81 -27.29
CA ARG A 819 -20.90 9.03 -28.25
C ARG A 819 -21.09 9.77 -29.56
N THR A 820 -21.20 11.09 -29.59
CA THR A 820 -21.54 11.85 -30.81
C THR A 820 -20.33 12.49 -31.50
N GLU A 821 -19.32 12.88 -30.73
CA GLU A 821 -18.11 13.56 -31.16
C GLU A 821 -16.93 12.58 -31.18
N GLU A 822 -16.08 12.67 -32.20
CA GLU A 822 -14.80 11.93 -32.17
C GLU A 822 -13.86 12.51 -31.11
N ALA A 823 -13.04 11.64 -30.53
CA ALA A 823 -11.94 12.07 -29.69
C ALA A 823 -10.92 12.89 -30.51
N LYS A 824 -10.25 13.86 -29.89
CA LYS A 824 -9.10 14.46 -30.56
C LYS A 824 -8.02 13.38 -30.74
N PRO A 825 -7.29 13.38 -31.87
CA PRO A 825 -6.20 12.42 -32.07
C PRO A 825 -5.24 12.36 -30.89
N GLU A 826 -4.91 13.52 -30.32
CA GLU A 826 -4.00 13.61 -29.17
C GLU A 826 -4.56 12.93 -27.92
N GLU A 827 -5.88 12.98 -27.67
CA GLU A 827 -6.49 12.29 -26.51
C GLU A 827 -6.34 10.77 -26.63
N VAL A 828 -6.47 10.25 -27.86
CA VAL A 828 -6.38 8.80 -28.15
C VAL A 828 -4.94 8.33 -28.14
N ASP A 829 -4.03 9.08 -28.77
CA ASP A 829 -2.61 8.76 -28.79
C ASP A 829 -2.02 8.83 -27.38
N ASP A 830 -2.47 9.80 -26.58
CA ASP A 830 -2.24 9.81 -25.15
C ASP A 830 -2.79 8.51 -24.52
N ALA A 831 -4.08 8.19 -24.56
CA ALA A 831 -4.57 6.95 -23.94
C ALA A 831 -3.78 5.68 -24.32
N LYS A 832 -3.37 5.54 -25.59
CA LYS A 832 -2.60 4.40 -26.12
C LYS A 832 -1.17 4.34 -25.57
N SER A 833 -0.43 5.43 -25.64
CA SER A 833 0.97 5.44 -25.20
C SER A 833 1.10 5.16 -23.70
N TYR A 834 0.13 5.58 -22.90
CA TYR A 834 0.09 5.28 -21.47
C TYR A 834 -0.17 3.80 -21.25
N LEU A 835 -1.21 3.26 -21.88
CA LEU A 835 -1.58 1.85 -21.77
C LEU A 835 -0.43 0.93 -22.15
N ILE A 836 0.29 1.27 -23.22
CA ILE A 836 1.43 0.48 -23.73
C ILE A 836 2.67 0.71 -22.87
N GLY A 837 2.98 1.96 -22.54
CA GLY A 837 4.18 2.33 -21.79
C GLY A 837 4.15 1.85 -20.34
N SER A 838 2.97 1.83 -19.72
CA SER A 838 2.78 1.37 -18.34
C SER A 838 2.82 -0.16 -18.18
N LEU A 839 2.88 -0.91 -19.29
CA LEU A 839 2.90 -2.37 -19.23
C LEU A 839 4.11 -2.88 -18.44
N ALA A 840 5.30 -2.32 -18.64
CA ALA A 840 6.52 -2.85 -18.02
C ALA A 840 6.41 -2.94 -16.49
N PHE A 841 5.77 -1.94 -15.85
CA PHE A 841 5.54 -1.92 -14.40
C PHE A 841 4.58 -3.01 -13.91
N LYS A 842 3.64 -3.46 -14.75
CA LYS A 842 2.71 -4.55 -14.40
C LYS A 842 3.40 -5.92 -14.33
N TYR A 843 4.67 -6.02 -14.72
CA TYR A 843 5.48 -7.23 -14.73
C TYR A 843 6.73 -7.11 -13.85
N ASP A 844 6.89 -6.00 -13.13
CA ASP A 844 8.02 -5.81 -12.22
C ASP A 844 7.74 -6.49 -10.87
N GLY A 845 8.72 -7.25 -10.36
CA GLY A 845 8.55 -8.08 -9.15
C GLY A 845 7.90 -9.46 -9.35
N GLY A 846 8.32 -10.42 -8.51
CA GLY A 846 7.88 -11.82 -8.62
C GLY A 846 6.38 -11.99 -8.34
N ALA A 847 5.85 -11.22 -7.38
CA ALA A 847 4.42 -11.20 -7.08
C ALA A 847 3.57 -10.70 -8.27
N ALA A 848 4.01 -9.66 -8.97
CA ALA A 848 3.30 -9.14 -10.14
C ALA A 848 3.27 -10.17 -11.27
N LEU A 849 4.40 -10.83 -11.55
CA LEU A 849 4.48 -11.91 -12.53
C LEU A 849 3.54 -13.08 -12.19
N ALA A 850 3.44 -13.47 -10.91
CA ALA A 850 2.51 -14.50 -10.45
C ALA A 850 1.06 -14.10 -10.73
N GLU A 851 0.66 -12.86 -10.41
CA GLU A 851 -0.66 -12.34 -10.74
C GLU A 851 -0.93 -12.26 -12.25
N ARG A 852 0.09 -11.97 -13.06
CA ARG A 852 -0.06 -11.96 -14.53
C ARG A 852 -0.33 -13.37 -15.05
N LEU A 853 0.39 -14.38 -14.57
CA LEU A 853 0.12 -15.79 -14.91
C LEU A 853 -1.28 -16.23 -14.46
N GLN A 854 -1.76 -15.74 -13.30
CA GLN A 854 -3.14 -15.98 -12.87
C GLN A 854 -4.15 -15.41 -13.88
N ALA A 855 -3.91 -14.19 -14.37
CA ALA A 855 -4.76 -13.58 -15.38
C ALA A 855 -4.70 -14.33 -16.73
N VAL A 856 -3.52 -14.82 -17.13
CA VAL A 856 -3.34 -15.64 -18.34
C VAL A 856 -4.20 -16.91 -18.27
N GLU A 857 -4.17 -17.64 -17.16
CA GLU A 857 -5.01 -18.84 -16.96
C GLU A 857 -6.50 -18.46 -16.88
N ARG A 858 -6.85 -17.45 -16.08
CA ARG A 858 -8.25 -17.06 -15.84
C ARG A 858 -8.96 -16.63 -17.11
N PHE A 859 -8.30 -15.83 -17.94
CA PHE A 859 -8.90 -15.21 -19.13
C PHE A 859 -8.47 -15.86 -20.45
N ASN A 860 -7.72 -16.96 -20.39
CA ASN A 860 -7.21 -17.68 -21.56
C ASN A 860 -6.48 -16.75 -22.56
N LEU A 861 -5.58 -15.92 -22.05
CA LEU A 861 -4.94 -14.85 -22.85
C LEU A 861 -3.78 -15.35 -23.72
N GLY A 862 -3.17 -16.49 -23.36
CA GLY A 862 -1.90 -16.92 -23.94
C GLY A 862 -0.67 -16.21 -23.32
N LEU A 863 0.51 -16.80 -23.47
CA LEU A 863 1.76 -16.22 -22.96
C LEU A 863 2.25 -15.04 -23.81
N ASP A 864 1.82 -14.94 -25.07
CA ASP A 864 2.12 -13.87 -26.02
C ASP A 864 1.13 -12.69 -25.94
N HIS A 865 0.19 -12.71 -24.98
CA HIS A 865 -0.87 -11.72 -24.87
C HIS A 865 -0.38 -10.27 -24.75
N LEU A 866 0.86 -10.04 -24.32
CA LEU A 866 1.49 -8.72 -24.33
C LEU A 866 1.63 -8.15 -25.74
N THR A 867 2.01 -8.99 -26.70
CA THR A 867 2.11 -8.63 -28.11
C THR A 867 0.72 -8.35 -28.66
N ALA A 868 -0.25 -9.22 -28.36
CA ALA A 868 -1.64 -9.02 -28.76
C ALA A 868 -2.23 -7.73 -28.17
N PHE A 869 -2.01 -7.46 -26.87
CA PHE A 869 -2.44 -6.24 -26.21
C PHE A 869 -1.91 -4.99 -26.93
N LYS A 870 -0.60 -4.93 -27.20
CA LYS A 870 0.01 -3.79 -27.91
C LYS A 870 -0.60 -3.61 -29.29
N ALA A 871 -0.81 -4.71 -30.03
CA ALA A 871 -1.42 -4.66 -31.36
C ALA A 871 -2.87 -4.15 -31.31
N GLU A 872 -3.70 -4.67 -30.39
CA GLU A 872 -5.11 -4.27 -30.26
C GLU A 872 -5.25 -2.82 -29.80
N VAL A 873 -4.45 -2.35 -28.85
CA VAL A 873 -4.45 -0.94 -28.42
C VAL A 873 -4.00 -0.01 -29.55
N ASN A 874 -2.97 -0.40 -30.32
CA ASN A 874 -2.48 0.41 -31.44
C ASN A 874 -3.48 0.59 -32.57
N LYS A 875 -4.40 -0.37 -32.77
CA LYS A 875 -5.48 -0.29 -33.78
C LYS A 875 -6.54 0.77 -33.45
N VAL A 876 -6.61 1.23 -32.20
CA VAL A 876 -7.65 2.18 -31.78
C VAL A 876 -7.35 3.58 -32.33
N ASN A 877 -8.37 4.19 -32.90
CA ASN A 877 -8.38 5.56 -33.43
C ASN A 877 -9.63 6.31 -32.92
N PRO A 878 -9.74 7.64 -33.11
CA PRO A 878 -10.89 8.42 -32.66
C PRO A 878 -12.27 7.89 -33.07
N ALA A 879 -12.43 7.50 -34.33
CA ALA A 879 -13.67 6.93 -34.84
C ALA A 879 -14.05 5.63 -34.11
N ARG A 880 -13.07 4.78 -33.79
CA ARG A 880 -13.28 3.53 -33.05
C ARG A 880 -13.70 3.79 -31.60
N VAL A 881 -13.11 4.79 -30.93
CA VAL A 881 -13.50 5.22 -29.57
C VAL A 881 -14.98 5.64 -29.57
N LYS A 882 -15.38 6.49 -30.53
CA LYS A 882 -16.78 6.91 -30.68
C LYS A 882 -17.71 5.71 -30.93
N ALA A 883 -17.36 4.83 -31.87
CA ALA A 883 -18.20 3.68 -32.22
C ALA A 883 -18.45 2.72 -31.04
N VAL A 884 -17.42 2.45 -30.22
CA VAL A 884 -17.61 1.61 -29.02
C VAL A 884 -18.38 2.34 -27.92
N ALA A 885 -18.23 3.65 -27.79
CA ALA A 885 -19.03 4.46 -26.88
C ALA A 885 -20.52 4.43 -27.28
N GLU A 886 -20.83 4.61 -28.57
CA GLU A 886 -22.20 4.53 -29.10
C GLU A 886 -22.86 3.18 -28.82
N LYS A 887 -22.09 2.10 -29.00
CA LYS A 887 -22.53 0.71 -28.83
C LYS A 887 -22.74 0.32 -27.38
N HIS A 888 -21.85 0.71 -26.47
CA HIS A 888 -21.81 0.16 -25.10
C HIS A 888 -22.24 1.13 -24.01
N LEU A 889 -22.12 2.44 -24.22
CA LEU A 889 -22.62 3.43 -23.25
C LEU A 889 -24.08 3.73 -23.56
N HIS A 890 -24.96 3.43 -22.61
CA HIS A 890 -26.40 3.51 -22.78
C HIS A 890 -27.02 4.59 -21.86
N PRO A 891 -27.16 5.85 -22.31
CA PRO A 891 -27.70 6.94 -21.50
C PRO A 891 -29.08 6.65 -20.89
N ASN A 892 -29.92 5.92 -21.62
CA ASN A 892 -31.28 5.55 -21.21
C ASN A 892 -31.32 4.37 -20.21
N ARG A 893 -30.16 3.84 -19.81
CA ARG A 893 -30.04 2.73 -18.85
C ARG A 893 -29.23 3.12 -17.61
N LEU A 894 -28.82 4.39 -17.48
CA LEU A 894 -28.02 4.86 -16.36
C LEU A 894 -28.87 4.90 -15.08
N ASN A 895 -28.61 3.95 -14.19
CA ASN A 895 -29.11 3.97 -12.83
C ASN A 895 -28.36 5.04 -12.03
N ARG A 896 -29.07 5.65 -11.09
CA ARG A 896 -28.65 6.81 -10.33
C ARG A 896 -28.59 6.46 -8.85
N VAL A 897 -27.44 6.65 -8.22
CA VAL A 897 -27.28 6.48 -6.77
C VAL A 897 -26.56 7.68 -6.19
N ALA A 898 -27.12 8.26 -5.14
CA ALA A 898 -26.55 9.38 -4.41
C ALA A 898 -26.55 9.07 -2.92
N ALA A 899 -25.39 9.15 -2.26
CA ALA A 899 -25.28 8.94 -0.81
C ALA A 899 -24.53 10.10 -0.16
N GLY A 900 -25.14 10.76 0.80
CA GLY A 900 -24.55 11.95 1.44
C GLY A 900 -25.56 12.76 2.25
N PRO A 901 -25.22 13.99 2.66
CA PRO A 901 -26.08 14.84 3.50
C PRO A 901 -27.19 15.52 2.68
N ILE A 902 -28.03 14.71 2.04
CA ILE A 902 -29.20 15.12 1.25
C ILE A 902 -30.43 14.33 1.72
N ASP A 903 -31.61 14.94 1.67
CA ASP A 903 -32.86 14.22 1.93
C ASP A 903 -33.21 13.27 0.77
N GLU A 904 -34.29 12.49 0.94
CA GLU A 904 -34.75 11.54 -0.07
C GLU A 904 -35.13 12.20 -1.41
N GLN A 905 -35.40 13.51 -1.40
CA GLN A 905 -35.69 14.32 -2.59
C GLN A 905 -34.41 14.90 -3.22
N GLY A 906 -33.25 14.65 -2.62
CA GLY A 906 -31.94 15.12 -3.08
C GLY A 906 -31.63 16.56 -2.70
N LYS A 907 -32.37 17.16 -1.77
CA LYS A 907 -32.12 18.51 -1.26
C LYS A 907 -31.12 18.44 -0.12
N VAL A 908 -30.17 19.39 -0.12
CA VAL A 908 -29.14 19.51 0.91
C VAL A 908 -29.76 19.62 2.30
N LEU A 909 -29.36 18.72 3.20
CA LEU A 909 -29.71 18.83 4.61
C LEU A 909 -28.89 19.97 5.22
N LYS A 910 -29.55 20.89 5.90
CA LYS A 910 -28.84 21.90 6.69
C LYS A 910 -28.01 21.16 7.73
N LYS A 911 -26.73 21.51 7.87
CA LYS A 911 -25.92 21.04 9.00
C LYS A 911 -26.74 21.31 10.27
N VAL A 912 -26.97 20.26 11.05
CA VAL A 912 -27.30 20.46 12.46
C VAL A 912 -26.02 21.07 13.03
N GLU A 913 -26.01 22.39 13.20
CA GLU A 913 -25.05 23.03 14.08
C GLU A 913 -25.31 22.41 15.44
N ASN A 914 -24.45 21.46 15.83
CA ASN A 914 -24.36 21.08 17.21
C ASN A 914 -23.83 22.33 17.93
N ASP A 915 -24.74 23.16 18.42
CA ASP A 915 -24.48 24.06 19.52
C ASP A 915 -24.04 23.19 20.70
N LYS A 916 -22.73 22.94 20.82
CA LYS A 916 -21.94 22.80 22.07
C LYS A 916 -20.50 22.39 21.81
#